data_AF-A0A353H9U0-F1
#
_entry.id   AF-A0A353H9U0-F1
#
_cell.length_a   1.000
_cell.length_b   1.000
_cell.length_c   1.000
_cell.angle_alpha   90.00
_cell.angle_beta   90.00
_cell.angle_gamma   90.00
#
_symmetry.space_group_name_H-M   'P 1'
#
loop_
_entity.id
_entity.type
_entity.pdbx_description
1 polymer ?
#
loop_
_entity_poly.entity_id
_entity_poly.type
_entity_poly.pdbx_seq_one_letter_code
_entity_poly.pdbx_strand_id
1 'polypeptide(L)'
;MDQRGDQMKPFHTISVPHKDILEGKLTMDVFAADLWEVYRSRGPDEYKDAETFFIKTYQTQGLENLLNIVEKRLFGEGGNSVIQIQTPFGGGKTHALIAMYHKATVWDAKRIVMVGTALGTDDTLWGLMEKQLTGKISRFKGQTSPGKEAIREMLNENQPVLILMDEVLEYVTKAAGVKVEESTLAAQTMAFMQELTEAAGTLDKVCLVVTLPSSYIEHYDEGAEKLFQQLQKVAGRVEMIYTPVQENEITKIIRRRLFSQINEDEAKKVIADFIEYVEKEGILPAGVEPSEYRSRCLDSYPFIPELVDVLYHRWGSFPTFQRTRGVLRLLSLVVYSLKETNKSYISLADFNLADQELRQELLKHIGQEYNGIIDADITGVTANSKKVDLSLGDAYKGLNLGTRTATTIFMHSFSGGHEQGITAGEIKRCATTLENPASVVAEAAEQLKTRLFYLQNIGEKYFFSNQPNLNRILLTKMDNVKGDDIIKIEQEVLKASITGKNFKVFIWEENAANIPDSEDLKLIILKKDNREVMMNILQNKGQTPRVYRNTIFFLTTLESERLAFTDTLKRKIAYEYIEQDQNLNLSGEQRTTIKKELRNTEGSLRESIRRLYRMIVIPVKEGLKDSDMGIPTYGEEKAL
;
A
#
# COMPACT_ATOMS: atom_id res chain seq x y z
N MET A 1 -31.47 -20.32 -26.31
CA MET A 1 -30.96 -20.21 -27.69
C MET A 1 -31.35 -18.84 -28.16
N ASP A 2 -30.51 -17.84 -28.34
CA ASP A 2 -29.05 -17.63 -28.34
C ASP A 2 -28.87 -16.19 -27.82
N GLN A 3 -27.97 -15.85 -26.91
CA GLN A 3 -26.56 -15.56 -27.16
C GLN A 3 -25.85 -15.53 -25.79
N ARG A 4 -25.24 -16.63 -25.36
CA ARG A 4 -24.36 -16.65 -24.16
C ARG A 4 -23.02 -17.19 -24.61
N GLY A 5 -22.19 -16.30 -25.13
CA GLY A 5 -20.89 -16.65 -25.68
C GLY A 5 -20.09 -15.46 -26.22
N ASP A 6 -20.44 -14.22 -25.89
CA ASP A 6 -19.50 -13.12 -26.11
C ASP A 6 -18.50 -13.18 -24.96
N GLN A 7 -17.34 -13.80 -25.24
CA GLN A 7 -16.18 -13.74 -24.36
C GLN A 7 -15.93 -12.27 -24.03
N MET A 8 -15.91 -11.93 -22.73
CA MET A 8 -15.75 -10.53 -22.34
C MET A 8 -14.48 -9.95 -22.95
N LYS A 9 -14.64 -8.80 -23.60
CA LYS A 9 -13.55 -8.20 -24.37
C LYS A 9 -12.47 -7.66 -23.43
N PRO A 10 -11.20 -7.65 -23.88
CA PRO A 10 -10.14 -6.97 -23.15
C PRO A 10 -10.44 -5.46 -23.03
N PHE A 11 -10.14 -4.87 -21.86
CA PHE A 11 -10.46 -3.49 -21.55
C PHE A 11 -9.87 -2.53 -22.58
N HIS A 12 -8.67 -2.80 -23.10
CA HIS A 12 -7.97 -1.94 -24.05
C HIS A 12 -8.64 -1.89 -25.44
N THR A 13 -9.55 -2.83 -25.74
CA THR A 13 -10.37 -2.81 -26.96
C THR A 13 -11.66 -2.00 -26.78
N ILE A 14 -12.08 -1.78 -25.54
CA ILE A 14 -13.27 -0.98 -25.17
C ILE A 14 -12.85 0.45 -24.84
N SER A 15 -11.80 0.60 -24.04
CA SER A 15 -11.20 1.85 -23.58
C SER A 15 -9.79 1.96 -24.18
N VAL A 16 -9.69 2.67 -25.31
CA VAL A 16 -8.44 2.81 -26.07
C VAL A 16 -7.52 3.82 -25.35
N PRO A 17 -6.36 3.41 -24.82
CA PRO A 17 -5.44 4.33 -24.15
C PRO A 17 -4.92 5.40 -25.13
N HIS A 18 -4.49 6.55 -24.60
CA HIS A 18 -3.80 7.54 -25.43
C HIS A 18 -2.47 6.99 -25.98
N LYS A 19 -2.04 7.54 -27.12
CA LYS A 19 -0.87 7.06 -27.87
C LYS A 19 0.44 7.15 -27.07
N ASP A 20 0.60 8.21 -26.28
CA ASP A 20 1.73 8.40 -25.35
C ASP A 20 1.83 7.25 -24.33
N ILE A 21 0.70 6.80 -23.78
CA ILE A 21 0.65 5.65 -22.87
C ILE A 21 1.05 4.39 -23.62
N LEU A 22 0.49 4.14 -24.81
CA LEU A 22 0.83 2.95 -25.61
C LEU A 22 2.32 2.89 -26.02
N GLU A 23 2.94 4.04 -26.26
CA GLU A 23 4.36 4.21 -26.58
C GLU A 23 5.29 4.16 -25.35
N GLY A 24 4.75 4.08 -24.13
CA GLY A 24 5.55 4.06 -22.90
C GLY A 24 6.15 5.42 -22.53
N LYS A 25 5.62 6.53 -23.07
CA LYS A 25 6.03 7.90 -22.70
C LYS A 25 5.34 8.33 -21.40
N LEU A 26 5.74 7.70 -20.30
CA LEU A 26 5.02 7.75 -19.03
C LEU A 26 5.65 8.69 -17.99
N THR A 27 6.54 9.60 -18.39
CA THR A 27 7.26 10.46 -17.43
C THR A 27 6.32 11.41 -16.67
N MET A 28 6.70 11.79 -15.46
CA MET A 28 5.92 12.72 -14.64
C MET A 28 5.69 14.08 -15.32
N ASP A 29 6.61 14.50 -16.19
CA ASP A 29 6.52 15.76 -16.93
C ASP A 29 5.38 15.77 -17.95
N VAL A 30 4.98 14.61 -18.47
CA VAL A 30 3.79 14.51 -19.36
C VAL A 30 2.51 14.83 -18.59
N PHE A 31 2.47 14.56 -17.29
CA PHE A 31 1.31 14.86 -16.43
C PHE A 31 1.48 16.15 -15.63
N ALA A 32 2.58 16.88 -15.84
CA ALA A 32 2.89 18.12 -15.16
C ALA A 32 2.39 19.31 -15.99
N ALA A 33 1.28 19.91 -15.55
CA ALA A 33 0.86 21.20 -16.07
C ALA A 33 1.86 22.27 -15.63
N ASP A 34 2.45 23.00 -16.58
CA ASP A 34 3.36 24.11 -16.33
C ASP A 34 2.93 25.33 -17.18
N LEU A 35 2.37 26.35 -16.52
CA LEU A 35 1.90 27.55 -17.20
C LEU A 35 3.03 28.35 -17.84
N TRP A 36 4.23 28.33 -17.27
CA TRP A 36 5.37 29.07 -17.80
C TRP A 36 5.88 28.46 -19.10
N GLU A 37 6.00 27.14 -19.15
CA GLU A 37 6.38 26.43 -20.37
C GLU A 37 5.34 26.64 -21.48
N VAL A 38 4.04 26.59 -21.15
CA VAL A 38 2.96 26.93 -22.09
C VAL A 38 3.10 28.37 -22.61
N TYR A 39 3.30 29.35 -21.72
CA TYR A 39 3.52 30.75 -22.09
C TYR A 39 4.74 30.93 -23.01
N ARG A 40 5.81 30.15 -22.80
CA ARG A 40 7.02 30.16 -23.63
C ARG A 40 6.90 29.31 -24.89
N SER A 41 5.75 28.68 -25.13
CA SER A 41 5.52 27.72 -26.21
C SER A 41 6.50 26.53 -26.19
N ARG A 42 6.83 26.05 -24.99
CA ARG A 42 7.71 24.92 -24.68
C ARG A 42 6.94 23.82 -23.92
N GLY A 43 7.53 22.64 -23.80
CA GLY A 43 6.91 21.49 -23.14
C GLY A 43 5.97 20.66 -24.04
N PRO A 44 5.15 19.77 -23.45
CA PRO A 44 4.28 18.85 -24.17
C PRO A 44 3.17 19.54 -24.99
N ASP A 45 2.86 19.01 -26.17
CA ASP A 45 1.82 19.57 -27.04
C ASP A 45 0.43 19.54 -26.39
N GLU A 46 0.17 18.59 -25.50
CA GLU A 46 -1.10 18.49 -24.76
C GLU A 46 -1.40 19.67 -23.84
N TYR A 47 -0.42 20.50 -23.51
CA TYR A 47 -0.62 21.73 -22.74
C TYR A 47 -0.44 22.99 -23.59
N LYS A 48 0.43 22.96 -24.61
CA LYS A 48 0.68 24.12 -25.49
C LYS A 48 -0.43 24.35 -26.52
N ASP A 49 -0.96 23.27 -27.08
CA ASP A 49 -1.98 23.36 -28.13
C ASP A 49 -3.37 23.41 -27.49
N ALA A 50 -4.13 24.48 -27.78
CA ALA A 50 -5.42 24.72 -27.16
C ALA A 50 -6.43 23.61 -27.48
N GLU A 51 -6.47 23.14 -28.73
CA GLU A 51 -7.40 22.10 -29.16
C GLU A 51 -7.09 20.76 -28.45
N THR A 52 -5.84 20.32 -28.50
CA THR A 52 -5.38 19.10 -27.82
C THR A 52 -5.61 19.18 -26.32
N PHE A 53 -5.34 20.33 -25.70
CA PHE A 53 -5.57 20.57 -24.28
C PHE A 53 -7.03 20.35 -23.89
N PHE A 54 -7.98 20.97 -24.62
CA PHE A 54 -9.40 20.81 -24.32
C PHE A 54 -9.93 19.41 -24.70
N ILE A 55 -9.36 18.76 -25.71
CA ILE A 55 -9.68 17.35 -26.00
C ILE A 55 -9.27 16.46 -24.81
N LYS A 56 -8.07 16.61 -24.25
CA LYS A 56 -7.60 15.80 -23.11
C LYS A 56 -8.13 16.25 -21.75
N THR A 57 -8.84 17.38 -21.68
CA THR A 57 -9.39 17.92 -20.43
C THR A 57 -10.83 17.47 -20.23
N TYR A 58 -11.13 16.90 -19.06
CA TYR A 58 -12.51 16.77 -18.61
C TYR A 58 -12.96 18.12 -18.05
N GLN A 59 -14.00 18.71 -18.66
CA GLN A 59 -14.55 19.98 -18.21
C GLN A 59 -15.40 19.75 -16.96
N THR A 60 -14.80 19.96 -15.80
CA THR A 60 -15.49 19.88 -14.52
C THR A 60 -16.47 21.04 -14.35
N GLN A 61 -17.47 20.87 -13.51
CA GLN A 61 -18.40 21.95 -13.15
C GLN A 61 -17.66 23.14 -12.54
N GLY A 62 -16.64 22.85 -11.72
CA GLY A 62 -15.79 23.90 -11.12
C GLY A 62 -15.00 24.68 -12.16
N LEU A 63 -14.41 24.01 -13.15
CA LEU A 63 -13.66 24.66 -14.23
C LEU A 63 -14.59 25.45 -15.15
N GLU A 64 -15.73 24.89 -15.52
CA GLU A 64 -16.73 25.59 -16.35
C GLU A 64 -17.22 26.87 -15.67
N ASN A 65 -17.62 26.79 -14.40
CA ASN A 65 -18.04 27.95 -13.64
C ASN A 65 -16.95 29.03 -13.60
N LEU A 66 -15.70 28.62 -13.36
CA LEU A 66 -14.56 29.51 -13.30
C LEU A 66 -14.31 30.21 -14.65
N LEU A 67 -14.35 29.48 -15.76
CA LEU A 67 -14.21 30.04 -17.10
C LEU A 67 -15.35 31.04 -17.40
N ASN A 68 -16.59 30.70 -17.04
CA ASN A 68 -17.75 31.57 -17.25
C ASN A 68 -17.67 32.89 -16.44
N ILE A 69 -17.13 32.85 -15.22
CA ILE A 69 -16.93 34.04 -14.39
C ILE A 69 -15.87 34.96 -15.00
N VAL A 70 -14.74 34.38 -15.41
CA VAL A 70 -13.65 35.13 -16.05
C VAL A 70 -14.13 35.73 -17.37
N GLU A 71 -14.87 34.97 -18.16
CA GLU A 71 -15.47 35.42 -19.42
C GLU A 71 -16.40 36.62 -19.22
N LYS A 72 -17.36 36.53 -18.30
CA LYS A 72 -18.26 37.64 -17.97
C LYS A 72 -17.51 38.89 -17.53
N ARG A 73 -16.46 38.72 -16.70
CA ARG A 73 -15.63 39.83 -16.26
C ARG A 73 -14.94 40.48 -17.46
N LEU A 74 -14.30 39.71 -18.33
CA LEU A 74 -13.59 40.26 -19.48
C LEU A 74 -14.51 40.93 -20.51
N PHE A 75 -15.78 40.50 -20.62
CA PHE A 75 -16.79 41.17 -21.44
C PHE A 75 -17.40 42.43 -20.79
N GLY A 76 -17.16 42.65 -19.49
CA GLY A 76 -17.73 43.78 -18.75
C GLY A 76 -19.17 43.56 -18.32
N GLU A 77 -19.62 42.31 -18.23
CA GLU A 77 -20.98 41.92 -17.83
C GLU A 77 -21.09 41.67 -16.31
N GLY A 78 -20.08 42.12 -15.54
CA GLY A 78 -19.93 41.83 -14.12
C GLY A 78 -19.10 40.56 -13.86
N GLY A 79 -19.11 40.07 -12.62
CA GLY A 79 -18.25 38.97 -12.18
C GLY A 79 -17.04 39.42 -11.37
N ASN A 80 -16.32 38.45 -10.82
CA ASN A 80 -15.23 38.69 -9.87
C ASN A 80 -14.00 39.28 -10.56
N SER A 81 -13.47 40.37 -10.00
CA SER A 81 -12.28 41.05 -10.49
C SER A 81 -10.97 40.36 -10.10
N VAL A 82 -10.97 39.69 -8.96
CA VAL A 82 -9.85 38.93 -8.43
C VAL A 82 -10.39 37.57 -7.99
N ILE A 83 -9.70 36.50 -8.39
CA ILE A 83 -10.08 35.13 -8.09
C ILE A 83 -8.88 34.43 -7.48
N GLN A 84 -9.08 33.85 -6.29
CA GLN A 84 -8.11 32.96 -5.69
C GLN A 84 -8.53 31.51 -5.92
N ILE A 85 -7.69 30.76 -6.64
CA ILE A 85 -7.90 29.32 -6.82
C ILE A 85 -7.27 28.59 -5.64
N GLN A 86 -8.08 27.85 -4.90
CA GLN A 86 -7.61 26.90 -3.90
C GLN A 86 -8.06 25.49 -4.26
N THR A 87 -7.23 24.51 -3.95
CA THR A 87 -7.56 23.11 -4.15
C THR A 87 -7.42 22.38 -2.82
N PRO A 88 -8.53 21.98 -2.18
CA PRO A 88 -8.47 21.14 -0.99
C PRO A 88 -7.85 19.76 -1.28
N PHE A 89 -7.88 19.32 -2.55
CA PHE A 89 -7.58 17.93 -2.92
C PHE A 89 -6.43 17.68 -3.89
N GLY A 90 -5.48 18.61 -4.05
CA GLY A 90 -4.24 18.33 -4.79
C GLY A 90 -4.44 18.00 -6.29
N GLY A 91 -4.82 19.01 -7.08
CA GLY A 91 -4.83 18.94 -8.53
C GLY A 91 -5.72 20.02 -9.16
N GLY A 92 -5.26 20.63 -10.26
CA GLY A 92 -6.11 21.46 -11.12
C GLY A 92 -5.89 22.98 -11.10
N LYS A 93 -5.03 23.53 -10.22
CA LYS A 93 -4.75 24.98 -10.18
C LYS A 93 -4.09 25.48 -11.46
N THR A 94 -2.88 25.00 -11.75
CA THR A 94 -2.14 25.32 -12.97
C THR A 94 -2.91 24.89 -14.22
N HIS A 95 -3.61 23.75 -14.16
CA HIS A 95 -4.48 23.29 -15.25
C HIS A 95 -5.61 24.29 -15.57
N ALA A 96 -6.26 24.85 -14.55
CA ALA A 96 -7.27 25.88 -14.72
C ALA A 96 -6.67 27.18 -15.29
N LEU A 97 -5.48 27.58 -14.83
CA LEU A 97 -4.79 28.74 -15.41
C LEU A 97 -4.46 28.52 -16.90
N ILE A 98 -4.00 27.32 -17.30
CA ILE A 98 -3.75 26.99 -18.71
C ILE A 98 -5.06 27.02 -19.53
N ALA A 99 -6.17 26.53 -18.97
CA ALA A 99 -7.47 26.61 -19.63
C ALA A 99 -7.86 28.08 -19.91
N MET A 100 -7.68 28.97 -18.93
CA MET A 100 -7.93 30.41 -19.10
C MET A 100 -6.93 31.05 -20.07
N TYR A 101 -5.66 30.65 -20.04
CA TYR A 101 -4.63 31.13 -20.95
C TYR A 101 -5.00 30.88 -22.41
N HIS A 102 -5.51 29.67 -22.71
CA HIS A 102 -6.00 29.31 -24.04
C HIS A 102 -7.27 30.10 -24.42
N LYS A 103 -8.24 30.16 -23.50
CA LYS A 103 -9.52 30.86 -23.71
C LYS A 103 -9.38 32.37 -23.86
N ALA A 104 -8.34 32.98 -23.30
CA ALA A 104 -8.09 34.41 -23.45
C ALA A 104 -7.99 34.86 -24.92
N THR A 105 -7.54 33.98 -25.83
CA THR A 105 -7.55 34.25 -27.28
C THR A 105 -8.97 34.39 -27.82
N VAL A 106 -9.91 33.59 -27.32
CA VAL A 106 -11.34 33.62 -27.69
C VAL A 106 -12.03 34.84 -27.07
N TRP A 107 -11.61 35.22 -25.86
CA TRP A 107 -12.12 36.40 -25.15
C TRP A 107 -11.50 37.73 -25.61
N ASP A 108 -10.63 37.71 -26.63
CA ASP A 108 -9.87 38.87 -27.12
C ASP A 108 -9.13 39.63 -25.99
N ALA A 109 -8.66 38.89 -24.98
CA ALA A 109 -8.04 39.44 -23.78
C ALA A 109 -6.51 39.37 -23.83
N LYS A 110 -5.86 40.49 -23.46
CA LYS A 110 -4.41 40.50 -23.25
C LYS A 110 -4.06 39.64 -22.05
N ARG A 111 -3.02 38.83 -22.19
CA ARG A 111 -2.56 37.88 -21.17
C ARG A 111 -1.33 38.41 -20.46
N ILE A 112 -1.35 38.35 -19.14
CA ILE A 112 -0.16 38.48 -18.31
C ILE A 112 0.04 37.17 -17.57
N VAL A 113 1.21 36.57 -17.71
CA VAL A 113 1.58 35.31 -17.03
C VAL A 113 2.76 35.56 -16.11
N MET A 114 2.58 35.23 -14.83
CA MET A 114 3.63 35.29 -13.81
C MET A 114 3.67 33.96 -13.05
N VAL A 115 4.81 33.28 -13.07
CA VAL A 115 4.95 31.97 -12.42
C VAL A 115 6.09 32.05 -11.42
N GLY A 116 5.78 31.96 -10.12
CA GLY A 116 6.73 32.26 -9.06
C GLY A 116 7.91 31.29 -8.97
N THR A 117 7.69 30.03 -9.33
CA THR A 117 8.73 29.01 -9.43
C THR A 117 9.74 29.31 -10.54
N ALA A 118 9.28 29.84 -11.68
CA ALA A 118 10.09 30.14 -12.86
C ALA A 118 10.80 31.49 -12.80
N LEU A 119 10.23 32.48 -12.11
CA LEU A 119 10.80 33.82 -12.02
C LEU A 119 11.96 33.89 -11.02
N GLY A 120 13.01 34.63 -11.42
CA GLY A 120 14.08 35.10 -10.53
C GLY A 120 13.77 36.49 -9.97
N THR A 121 14.64 37.00 -9.09
CA THR A 121 14.44 38.31 -8.44
C THR A 121 14.93 39.51 -9.25
N ASP A 122 15.58 39.28 -10.39
CA ASP A 122 16.07 40.35 -11.27
C ASP A 122 14.93 41.05 -12.03
N ASP A 123 13.85 40.31 -12.31
CA ASP A 123 12.63 40.83 -12.93
C ASP A 123 11.55 41.02 -11.86
N THR A 124 11.10 42.26 -11.66
CA THR A 124 9.99 42.55 -10.76
C THR A 124 8.65 42.18 -11.39
N LEU A 125 7.65 41.78 -10.58
CA LEU A 125 6.32 41.41 -11.10
C LEU A 125 5.65 42.57 -11.86
N TRP A 126 5.78 43.81 -11.37
CA TRP A 126 5.27 45.00 -12.06
C TRP A 126 6.02 45.32 -13.35
N GLY A 127 7.35 45.19 -13.36
CA GLY A 127 8.15 45.39 -14.57
C GLY A 127 7.78 44.37 -15.64
N LEU A 128 7.62 43.11 -15.24
CA LEU A 128 7.17 42.03 -16.11
C LEU A 128 5.75 42.29 -16.66
N MET A 129 4.84 42.80 -15.84
CA MET A 129 3.49 43.20 -16.26
C MET A 129 3.52 44.24 -17.38
N GLU A 130 4.27 45.33 -17.20
CA GLU A 130 4.41 46.38 -18.23
C GLU A 130 5.00 45.80 -19.52
N LYS A 131 6.04 44.97 -19.38
CA LYS A 131 6.71 44.33 -20.52
C LYS A 131 5.75 43.45 -21.32
N GLN A 132 4.87 42.69 -20.66
CA GLN A 132 3.90 41.83 -21.35
C GLN A 132 2.78 42.62 -22.03
N LEU A 133 2.35 43.74 -21.45
CA LEU A 133 1.31 44.58 -22.05
C LEU A 133 1.83 45.49 -23.18
N THR A 134 3.04 46.01 -23.05
CA THR A 134 3.57 47.09 -23.91
C THR A 134 4.83 46.71 -24.71
N GLY A 135 5.45 45.57 -24.41
CA GLY A 135 6.69 45.09 -25.02
C GLY A 135 7.99 45.62 -24.39
N LYS A 136 7.93 46.58 -23.46
CA LYS A 136 9.11 47.18 -22.81
C LYS A 136 8.84 47.59 -21.36
N ILE A 137 9.89 47.88 -20.59
CA ILE A 137 9.77 48.42 -19.22
C ILE A 137 10.19 49.89 -19.24
N SER A 138 9.22 50.80 -19.10
CA SER A 138 9.42 52.24 -19.21
C SER A 138 8.93 53.00 -17.98
N ARG A 139 7.70 52.73 -17.53
CA ARG A 139 7.02 53.37 -16.39
C ARG A 139 7.32 52.64 -15.08
N PHE A 140 7.39 51.32 -15.09
CA PHE A 140 7.51 50.48 -13.88
C PHE A 140 8.95 50.01 -13.67
N LYS A 141 9.90 50.95 -13.69
CA LYS A 141 11.32 50.70 -13.44
C LYS A 141 11.65 50.68 -11.95
N GLY A 142 12.65 49.88 -11.57
CA GLY A 142 13.17 49.82 -10.20
C GLY A 142 12.52 48.75 -9.35
N GLN A 143 12.91 48.72 -8.07
CA GLN A 143 12.55 47.67 -7.11
C GLN A 143 11.43 48.08 -6.13
N THR A 144 10.78 49.21 -6.37
CA THR A 144 9.67 49.75 -5.58
C THR A 144 8.35 49.58 -6.33
N SER A 145 7.25 49.30 -5.60
CA SER A 145 5.92 49.17 -6.22
C SER A 145 5.50 50.48 -6.90
N PRO A 146 4.90 50.44 -8.11
CA PRO A 146 4.58 51.65 -8.89
C PRO A 146 3.37 52.44 -8.36
N GLY A 147 2.61 51.92 -7.40
CA GLY A 147 1.42 52.56 -6.87
C GLY A 147 0.13 52.21 -7.63
N LYS A 148 -0.99 52.24 -6.91
CA LYS A 148 -2.33 51.86 -7.43
C LYS A 148 -2.78 52.61 -8.68
N GLU A 149 -2.67 53.94 -8.72
CA GLU A 149 -3.15 54.73 -9.86
C GLU A 149 -2.36 54.43 -11.14
N ALA A 150 -1.05 54.26 -11.03
CA ALA A 150 -0.21 53.93 -12.18
C ALA A 150 -0.55 52.54 -12.75
N ILE A 151 -0.81 51.56 -11.86
CA ILE A 151 -1.30 50.23 -12.25
C ILE A 151 -2.68 50.33 -12.91
N ARG A 152 -3.60 51.09 -12.32
CA ARG A 152 -4.96 51.29 -12.84
C ARG A 152 -4.96 51.91 -14.24
N GLU A 153 -4.18 52.98 -14.45
CA GLU A 153 -4.02 53.62 -15.76
C GLU A 153 -3.49 52.63 -16.80
N MET A 154 -2.43 51.89 -16.47
CA MET A 154 -1.84 50.91 -17.38
C MET A 154 -2.81 49.78 -17.75
N LEU A 155 -3.54 49.25 -16.78
CA LEU A 155 -4.55 48.22 -17.05
C LEU A 155 -5.70 48.77 -17.86
N ASN A 156 -6.17 50.00 -17.56
CA ASN A 156 -7.26 50.66 -18.27
C ASN A 156 -6.93 50.89 -19.76
N GLU A 157 -5.71 51.34 -20.07
CA GLU A 157 -5.21 51.53 -21.43
C GLU A 157 -5.18 50.23 -22.26
N ASN A 158 -5.24 49.06 -21.60
CA ASN A 158 -4.99 47.76 -22.20
C ASN A 158 -6.15 46.76 -22.09
N GLN A 159 -7.33 47.16 -21.60
CA GLN A 159 -8.51 46.30 -21.44
C GLN A 159 -8.98 45.69 -22.79
N PRO A 160 -9.49 44.44 -22.79
CA PRO A 160 -9.62 43.52 -21.64
C PRO A 160 -8.30 42.82 -21.27
N VAL A 161 -8.07 42.61 -19.97
CA VAL A 161 -6.81 42.02 -19.44
C VAL A 161 -7.09 40.86 -18.50
N LEU A 162 -6.44 39.73 -18.76
CA LEU A 162 -6.37 38.56 -17.89
C LEU A 162 -4.97 38.42 -17.29
N ILE A 163 -4.87 38.43 -15.97
CA ILE A 163 -3.62 38.28 -15.22
C ILE A 163 -3.64 36.91 -14.54
N LEU A 164 -2.71 36.03 -14.90
CA LEU A 164 -2.56 34.70 -14.35
C LEU A 164 -1.27 34.63 -13.52
N MET A 165 -1.42 34.40 -12.23
CA MET A 165 -0.31 34.28 -11.30
C MET A 165 -0.28 32.88 -10.69
N ASP A 166 0.72 32.08 -11.07
CA ASP A 166 0.90 30.73 -10.54
C ASP A 166 1.95 30.70 -9.43
N GLU A 167 1.51 30.28 -8.24
CA GLU A 167 2.30 30.05 -7.04
C GLU A 167 3.15 31.26 -6.62
N VAL A 168 2.50 32.41 -6.43
CA VAL A 168 3.13 33.71 -6.10
C VAL A 168 4.02 33.64 -4.86
N LEU A 169 3.68 32.77 -3.90
CA LEU A 169 4.46 32.58 -2.67
C LEU A 169 5.93 32.25 -2.97
N GLU A 170 6.20 31.42 -3.98
CA GLU A 170 7.55 31.00 -4.37
C GLU A 170 8.43 32.18 -4.77
N TYR A 171 7.86 33.13 -5.51
CA TYR A 171 8.57 34.36 -5.86
C TYR A 171 8.79 35.24 -4.62
N VAL A 172 7.77 35.41 -3.78
CA VAL A 172 7.86 36.27 -2.57
C VAL A 172 8.91 35.73 -1.60
N THR A 173 9.04 34.41 -1.45
CA THR A 173 10.07 33.80 -0.61
C THR A 173 11.48 34.09 -1.13
N LYS A 174 11.72 33.96 -2.45
CA LYS A 174 13.01 34.35 -3.07
C LYS A 174 13.28 35.85 -2.90
N ALA A 175 12.26 36.68 -3.10
CA ALA A 175 12.32 38.14 -2.98
C ALA A 175 12.59 38.61 -1.54
N ALA A 176 12.35 37.78 -0.52
CA ALA A 176 12.64 38.14 0.87
C ALA A 176 14.13 38.31 1.13
N GLY A 177 15.00 37.66 0.33
CA GLY A 177 16.46 37.81 0.41
C GLY A 177 17.02 39.09 -0.22
N VAL A 178 16.21 39.85 -0.97
CA VAL A 178 16.67 41.04 -1.69
C VAL A 178 16.30 42.30 -0.91
N LYS A 179 17.30 43.05 -0.47
CA LYS A 179 17.11 44.35 0.20
C LYS A 179 16.73 45.44 -0.79
N VAL A 180 15.72 46.23 -0.43
CA VAL A 180 15.25 47.39 -1.20
C VAL A 180 15.10 48.56 -0.25
N GLU A 181 16.08 49.46 -0.27
CA GLU A 181 16.19 50.59 0.67
C GLU A 181 16.10 50.09 2.13
N GLU A 182 15.16 50.63 2.91
CA GLU A 182 14.87 50.24 4.31
C GLU A 182 13.94 49.01 4.42
N SER A 183 13.62 48.36 3.30
CA SER A 183 12.67 47.23 3.21
C SER A 183 13.27 46.05 2.41
N THR A 184 12.40 45.17 1.89
CA THR A 184 12.79 44.06 1.03
C THR A 184 11.94 44.02 -0.24
N LEU A 185 12.43 43.34 -1.28
CA LEU A 185 11.66 43.13 -2.50
C LEU A 185 10.37 42.34 -2.21
N ALA A 186 10.40 41.42 -1.23
CA ALA A 186 9.19 40.78 -0.74
C ALA A 186 8.18 41.81 -0.22
N ALA A 187 8.58 42.74 0.65
CA ALA A 187 7.68 43.77 1.17
C ALA A 187 7.08 44.64 0.04
N GLN A 188 7.89 45.03 -0.95
CA GLN A 188 7.42 45.76 -2.14
C GLN A 188 6.48 44.92 -3.01
N THR A 189 6.73 43.62 -3.12
CA THR A 189 5.84 42.69 -3.83
C THR A 189 4.49 42.54 -3.13
N MET A 190 4.47 42.55 -1.80
CA MET A 190 3.21 42.52 -1.03
C MET A 190 2.41 43.82 -1.23
N ALA A 191 3.08 44.97 -1.23
CA ALA A 191 2.47 46.24 -1.57
C ALA A 191 1.90 46.22 -3.00
N PHE A 192 2.67 45.74 -3.98
CA PHE A 192 2.23 45.56 -5.36
C PHE A 192 0.99 44.65 -5.46
N MET A 193 0.97 43.52 -4.75
CA MET A 193 -0.19 42.62 -4.76
C MET A 193 -1.45 43.31 -4.23
N GLN A 194 -1.32 44.14 -3.18
CA GLN A 194 -2.45 44.92 -2.67
C GLN A 194 -2.90 46.00 -3.67
N GLU A 195 -1.97 46.73 -4.25
CA GLU A 195 -2.29 47.78 -5.22
C GLU A 195 -2.91 47.21 -6.50
N LEU A 196 -2.41 46.06 -6.97
CA LEU A 196 -2.90 45.35 -8.14
C LEU A 196 -4.32 44.81 -7.93
N THR A 197 -4.59 44.19 -6.78
CA THR A 197 -5.94 43.67 -6.48
C THR A 197 -6.95 44.82 -6.37
N GLU A 198 -6.59 45.92 -5.71
CA GLU A 198 -7.44 47.10 -5.62
C GLU A 198 -7.67 47.76 -6.98
N ALA A 199 -6.63 47.87 -7.82
CA ALA A 199 -6.76 48.43 -9.16
C ALA A 199 -7.66 47.57 -10.07
N ALA A 200 -7.45 46.24 -10.09
CA ALA A 200 -8.27 45.30 -10.83
C ALA A 200 -9.76 45.35 -10.40
N GLY A 201 -10.01 45.56 -9.11
CA GLY A 201 -11.36 45.75 -8.56
C GLY A 201 -12.13 46.91 -9.17
N THR A 202 -11.43 47.99 -9.56
CA THR A 202 -12.05 49.21 -10.12
C THR A 202 -12.31 49.16 -11.63
N LEU A 203 -11.83 48.14 -12.35
CA LEU A 203 -11.85 48.09 -13.82
C LEU A 203 -12.73 46.95 -14.33
N ASP A 204 -13.78 47.28 -15.08
CA ASP A 204 -14.82 46.33 -15.46
C ASP A 204 -14.37 45.15 -16.32
N LYS A 205 -13.25 45.26 -17.07
CA LYS A 205 -12.75 44.23 -17.99
C LYS A 205 -11.35 43.73 -17.63
N VAL A 206 -11.03 43.72 -16.33
CA VAL A 206 -9.78 43.14 -15.82
C VAL A 206 -10.10 42.01 -14.84
N CYS A 207 -9.44 40.87 -15.03
CA CYS A 207 -9.53 39.72 -14.15
C CYS A 207 -8.13 39.27 -13.71
N LEU A 208 -7.91 39.23 -12.40
CA LEU A 208 -6.70 38.70 -11.77
C LEU A 208 -6.99 37.34 -11.16
N VAL A 209 -6.21 36.32 -11.55
CA VAL A 209 -6.35 34.96 -11.03
C VAL A 209 -5.04 34.55 -10.39
N VAL A 210 -5.09 34.19 -9.10
CA VAL A 210 -3.92 33.86 -8.29
C VAL A 210 -4.06 32.45 -7.71
N THR A 211 -2.99 31.67 -7.76
CA THR A 211 -2.90 30.38 -7.06
C THR A 211 -1.95 30.49 -5.88
N LEU A 212 -2.30 29.82 -4.79
CA LEU A 212 -1.43 29.64 -3.62
C LEU A 212 -1.32 28.13 -3.31
N PRO A 213 -0.21 27.67 -2.70
CA PRO A 213 -0.08 26.28 -2.27
C PRO A 213 -1.14 25.93 -1.23
N SER A 214 -1.60 24.67 -1.24
CA SER A 214 -2.67 24.17 -0.37
C SER A 214 -2.18 23.73 1.02
N SER A 215 -0.89 23.43 1.17
CA SER A 215 -0.28 23.02 2.45
C SER A 215 1.22 23.29 2.44
N TYR A 216 1.75 23.61 3.62
CA TYR A 216 3.08 24.20 3.86
C TYR A 216 4.14 23.19 4.35
N ILE A 217 3.79 21.92 4.53
CA ILE A 217 4.30 21.16 5.70
C ILE A 217 5.79 20.75 5.67
N GLU A 218 6.54 20.81 4.56
CA GLU A 218 7.88 20.16 4.53
C GLU A 218 9.06 20.99 3.98
N HIS A 219 8.89 22.24 3.53
CA HIS A 219 9.95 22.91 2.73
C HIS A 219 10.32 24.36 3.05
N TYR A 220 9.72 25.02 4.04
CA TYR A 220 10.01 26.44 4.30
C TYR A 220 10.10 26.84 5.78
N ASP A 221 11.05 27.73 6.10
CA ASP A 221 11.30 28.31 7.43
C ASP A 221 10.13 29.17 7.95
N GLU A 222 10.01 29.42 9.27
CA GLU A 222 8.96 30.28 9.89
C GLU A 222 8.69 31.62 9.16
N GLY A 223 9.68 32.16 8.44
CA GLY A 223 9.54 33.36 7.62
C GLY A 223 8.54 33.21 6.46
N ALA A 224 8.51 32.07 5.77
CA ALA A 224 7.61 31.87 4.64
C ALA A 224 6.17 31.62 5.09
N GLU A 225 5.94 31.03 6.26
CA GLU A 225 4.61 30.91 6.85
C GLU A 225 3.99 32.30 7.10
N LYS A 226 4.78 33.24 7.62
CA LYS A 226 4.36 34.63 7.80
C LYS A 226 4.03 35.30 6.45
N LEU A 227 4.87 35.10 5.43
CA LEU A 227 4.63 35.63 4.08
C LEU A 227 3.36 35.03 3.46
N PHE A 228 3.12 33.73 3.66
CA PHE A 228 1.90 33.07 3.20
C PHE A 228 0.65 33.64 3.88
N GLN A 229 0.65 33.79 5.20
CA GLN A 229 -0.48 34.40 5.92
C GLN A 229 -0.74 35.84 5.48
N GLN A 230 0.32 36.61 5.20
CA GLN A 230 0.18 37.97 4.68
C GLN A 230 -0.38 37.96 3.25
N LEU A 231 0.11 37.08 2.36
CA LEU A 231 -0.42 36.92 0.99
C LEU A 231 -1.89 36.51 1.01
N GLN A 232 -2.27 35.58 1.90
CA GLN A 232 -3.67 35.20 2.10
C GLN A 232 -4.52 36.38 2.59
N LYS A 233 -4.00 37.28 3.44
CA LYS A 233 -4.73 38.48 3.85
C LYS A 233 -4.91 39.48 2.71
N VAL A 234 -3.92 39.61 1.82
CA VAL A 234 -3.99 40.50 0.65
C VAL A 234 -4.92 39.93 -0.41
N ALA A 235 -4.81 38.64 -0.72
CA ALA A 235 -5.64 37.94 -1.69
C ALA A 235 -7.08 37.68 -1.17
N GLY A 236 -7.22 37.30 0.09
CA GLY A 236 -8.50 36.95 0.73
C GLY A 236 -9.38 38.14 1.11
N ARG A 237 -8.90 39.38 0.94
CA ARG A 237 -9.75 40.59 0.95
C ARG A 237 -10.56 40.74 -0.34
N VAL A 238 -10.36 39.85 -1.31
CA VAL A 238 -10.97 39.94 -2.63
C VAL A 238 -11.68 38.62 -2.98
N GLU A 239 -12.80 38.76 -3.67
CA GLU A 239 -13.96 37.86 -3.61
C GLU A 239 -13.74 36.43 -4.14
N MET A 240 -14.26 35.45 -3.36
CA MET A 240 -14.58 34.05 -3.69
C MET A 240 -13.42 33.06 -3.89
N ILE A 241 -13.42 32.01 -3.05
CA ILE A 241 -12.55 30.83 -3.18
C ILE A 241 -13.21 29.83 -4.13
N TYR A 242 -12.52 29.46 -5.21
CA TYR A 242 -13.02 28.46 -6.17
C TYR A 242 -12.24 27.15 -6.09
N THR A 243 -12.98 26.04 -6.02
CA THR A 243 -12.44 24.69 -6.15
C THR A 243 -12.73 24.16 -7.56
N PRO A 244 -11.71 23.97 -8.42
CA PRO A 244 -11.92 23.61 -9.82
C PRO A 244 -12.37 22.16 -10.02
N VAL A 245 -12.16 21.26 -9.06
CA VAL A 245 -12.44 19.83 -9.19
C VAL A 245 -13.19 19.32 -7.96
N GLN A 246 -14.35 18.69 -8.17
CA GLN A 246 -15.09 18.00 -7.12
C GLN A 246 -14.71 16.51 -7.06
N GLU A 247 -14.97 15.86 -5.92
CA GLU A 247 -14.58 14.47 -5.65
C GLU A 247 -15.25 13.47 -6.61
N ASN A 248 -16.53 13.66 -6.90
CA ASN A 248 -17.29 12.84 -7.85
C ASN A 248 -16.85 13.00 -9.32
N GLU A 249 -15.96 13.95 -9.62
CA GLU A 249 -15.43 14.19 -10.98
C GLU A 249 -14.06 13.55 -11.21
N ILE A 250 -13.40 13.06 -10.15
CA ILE A 250 -12.04 12.52 -10.20
C ILE A 250 -11.92 11.36 -11.19
N THR A 251 -12.85 10.40 -11.12
CA THR A 251 -12.88 9.23 -12.01
C THR A 251 -12.99 9.66 -13.48
N LYS A 252 -13.81 10.66 -13.77
CA LYS A 252 -14.02 11.21 -15.12
C LYS A 252 -12.78 11.92 -15.65
N ILE A 253 -12.07 12.66 -14.79
CA ILE A 253 -10.77 13.28 -15.12
C ILE A 253 -9.74 12.21 -15.47
N ILE A 254 -9.60 11.19 -14.62
CA ILE A 254 -8.68 10.07 -14.84
C ILE A 254 -8.99 9.40 -16.19
N ARG A 255 -10.27 9.08 -16.41
CA ARG A 255 -10.75 8.44 -17.63
C ARG A 255 -10.39 9.24 -18.88
N ARG A 256 -10.64 10.56 -18.86
CA ARG A 256 -10.37 11.44 -20.00
C ARG A 256 -8.86 11.62 -20.27
N ARG A 257 -8.04 11.64 -19.21
CA ARG A 257 -6.58 11.79 -19.31
C ARG A 257 -5.87 10.52 -19.74
N LEU A 258 -6.42 9.34 -19.45
CA LEU A 258 -5.81 8.06 -19.79
C LEU A 258 -6.31 7.45 -21.10
N PHE A 259 -7.56 7.69 -21.48
CA PHE A 259 -8.18 7.06 -22.64
C PHE A 259 -8.62 8.08 -23.68
N SER A 260 -8.32 7.79 -24.94
CA SER A 260 -8.70 8.58 -26.10
C SER A 260 -10.16 8.33 -26.51
N GLN A 261 -10.62 7.09 -26.34
CA GLN A 261 -11.97 6.66 -26.69
C GLN A 261 -12.43 5.56 -25.72
N ILE A 262 -13.72 5.58 -25.38
CA ILE A 262 -14.38 4.52 -24.60
C ILE A 262 -15.70 4.16 -25.26
N ASN A 263 -15.92 2.88 -25.54
CA ASN A 263 -17.20 2.36 -25.99
C ASN A 263 -18.10 2.08 -24.78
N GLU A 264 -19.02 3.02 -24.49
CA GLU A 264 -19.92 2.97 -23.34
C GLU A 264 -20.85 1.75 -23.34
N ASP A 265 -21.28 1.29 -24.51
CA ASP A 265 -22.23 0.17 -24.58
C ASP A 265 -21.55 -1.17 -24.28
N GLU A 266 -20.30 -1.33 -24.70
CA GLU A 266 -19.48 -2.50 -24.32
C GLU A 266 -19.05 -2.43 -22.85
N ALA A 267 -18.72 -1.24 -22.33
CA ALA A 267 -18.42 -1.05 -20.91
C ALA A 267 -19.61 -1.43 -20.02
N LYS A 268 -20.85 -1.03 -20.41
CA LYS A 268 -22.08 -1.43 -19.71
C LYS A 268 -22.27 -2.95 -19.65
N LYS A 269 -21.91 -3.69 -20.71
CA LYS A 269 -21.99 -5.16 -20.72
C LYS A 269 -21.02 -5.76 -19.71
N VAL A 270 -19.75 -5.35 -19.75
CA VAL A 270 -18.72 -5.82 -18.81
C VAL A 270 -19.12 -5.53 -17.35
N ILE A 271 -19.67 -4.34 -17.10
CA ILE A 271 -20.11 -3.95 -15.76
C ILE A 271 -21.36 -4.71 -15.33
N ALA A 272 -22.30 -4.99 -16.24
CA ALA A 272 -23.46 -5.81 -15.92
C ALA A 272 -23.03 -7.20 -15.43
N ASP A 273 -22.11 -7.85 -16.14
CA ASP A 273 -21.55 -9.15 -15.76
C ASP A 273 -20.80 -9.07 -14.41
N PHE A 274 -20.03 -7.99 -14.18
CA PHE A 274 -19.34 -7.77 -12.92
C PHE A 274 -20.31 -7.58 -11.73
N ILE A 275 -21.37 -6.79 -11.92
CA ILE A 275 -22.37 -6.55 -10.87
C ILE A 275 -23.16 -7.84 -10.57
N GLU A 276 -23.53 -8.61 -11.59
CA GLU A 276 -24.20 -9.91 -11.40
C GLU A 276 -23.33 -10.85 -10.56
N TYR A 277 -22.02 -10.90 -10.84
CA TYR A 277 -21.08 -11.68 -10.04
C TYR A 277 -20.95 -11.17 -8.60
N VAL A 278 -20.80 -9.85 -8.41
CA VAL A 278 -20.65 -9.23 -7.08
C VAL A 278 -21.88 -9.46 -6.20
N GLU A 279 -23.09 -9.39 -6.78
CA GLU A 279 -24.34 -9.73 -6.11
C GLU A 279 -24.40 -11.22 -5.75
N LYS A 280 -24.11 -12.11 -6.71
CA LYS A 280 -24.13 -13.56 -6.51
C LYS A 280 -23.19 -14.01 -5.40
N GLU A 281 -21.98 -13.45 -5.34
CA GLU A 281 -20.97 -13.80 -4.35
C GLU A 281 -21.17 -13.06 -3.01
N GLY A 282 -22.15 -12.16 -2.92
CA GLY A 282 -22.45 -11.40 -1.70
C GLY A 282 -21.28 -10.49 -1.28
N ILE A 283 -20.61 -9.87 -2.26
CA ILE A 283 -19.43 -9.05 -2.03
C ILE A 283 -19.66 -7.56 -2.30
N LEU A 284 -20.91 -7.07 -2.35
CA LEU A 284 -21.18 -5.63 -2.44
C LEU A 284 -20.53 -4.83 -1.29
N PRO A 285 -20.13 -3.56 -1.53
CA PRO A 285 -19.72 -2.67 -0.45
C PRO A 285 -20.82 -2.50 0.59
N ALA A 286 -20.43 -2.40 1.86
CA ALA A 286 -21.39 -2.31 2.96
C ALA A 286 -22.21 -1.01 2.86
N GLY A 287 -23.53 -1.12 2.92
CA GLY A 287 -24.45 0.02 2.87
C GLY A 287 -24.62 0.66 1.48
N VAL A 288 -24.10 0.05 0.42
CA VAL A 288 -24.23 0.54 -0.96
C VAL A 288 -25.21 -0.34 -1.74
N GLU A 289 -26.20 0.29 -2.37
CA GLU A 289 -27.15 -0.40 -3.22
C GLU A 289 -26.51 -0.83 -4.56
N PRO A 290 -26.95 -1.94 -5.19
CA PRO A 290 -26.34 -2.41 -6.43
C PRO A 290 -26.41 -1.41 -7.59
N SER A 291 -27.48 -0.61 -7.65
CA SER A 291 -27.65 0.45 -8.66
C SER A 291 -26.63 1.58 -8.50
N GLU A 292 -26.33 1.95 -7.25
CA GLU A 292 -25.32 2.96 -6.92
C GLU A 292 -23.91 2.43 -7.25
N TYR A 293 -23.60 1.19 -6.86
CA TYR A 293 -22.30 0.59 -7.16
C TYR A 293 -22.07 0.43 -8.67
N ARG A 294 -23.12 0.05 -9.42
CA ARG A 294 -23.10 0.02 -10.89
C ARG A 294 -22.77 1.38 -11.49
N SER A 295 -23.37 2.45 -10.99
CA SER A 295 -23.07 3.82 -11.45
C SER A 295 -21.61 4.17 -11.23
N ARG A 296 -21.07 3.86 -10.04
CA ARG A 296 -19.66 4.10 -9.72
C ARG A 296 -18.73 3.32 -10.66
N CYS A 297 -19.04 2.06 -10.93
CA CYS A 297 -18.26 1.23 -11.86
C CYS A 297 -18.26 1.80 -13.29
N LEU A 298 -19.39 2.34 -13.76
CA LEU A 298 -19.48 2.99 -15.07
C LEU A 298 -18.62 4.26 -15.13
N ASP A 299 -18.66 5.07 -14.07
CA ASP A 299 -17.88 6.31 -13.99
C ASP A 299 -16.37 6.05 -13.95
N SER A 300 -15.92 4.95 -13.34
CA SER A 300 -14.50 4.60 -13.18
C SER A 300 -13.95 3.64 -14.24
N TYR A 301 -14.79 3.07 -15.11
CA TYR A 301 -14.36 2.08 -16.11
C TYR A 301 -13.19 2.60 -16.97
N PRO A 302 -12.12 1.80 -17.18
CA PRO A 302 -12.00 0.36 -16.93
C PRO A 302 -11.49 -0.04 -15.52
N PHE A 303 -11.42 0.89 -14.58
CA PHE A 303 -11.00 0.62 -13.20
C PHE A 303 -12.22 0.29 -12.34
N ILE A 304 -12.08 -0.68 -11.42
CA ILE A 304 -13.07 -0.82 -10.35
C ILE A 304 -12.99 0.39 -9.39
N PRO A 305 -14.10 0.83 -8.77
CA PRO A 305 -14.12 2.05 -7.95
C PRO A 305 -13.08 2.05 -6.83
N GLU A 306 -12.92 0.93 -6.13
CA GLU A 306 -12.00 0.77 -5.00
C GLU A 306 -10.55 1.07 -5.37
N LEU A 307 -10.16 0.80 -6.62
CA LEU A 307 -8.82 1.09 -7.10
C LEU A 307 -8.55 2.60 -7.03
N VAL A 308 -9.48 3.40 -7.58
CA VAL A 308 -9.36 4.86 -7.59
C VAL A 308 -9.41 5.39 -6.17
N ASP A 309 -10.33 4.88 -5.34
CA ASP A 309 -10.49 5.31 -3.95
C ASP A 309 -9.19 5.09 -3.15
N VAL A 310 -8.55 3.93 -3.29
CA VAL A 310 -7.29 3.62 -2.58
C VAL A 310 -6.16 4.51 -3.05
N LEU A 311 -5.98 4.69 -4.36
CA LEU A 311 -4.92 5.55 -4.87
C LEU A 311 -5.13 7.01 -4.47
N TYR A 312 -6.37 7.50 -4.47
CA TYR A 312 -6.65 8.91 -4.24
C TYR A 312 -6.74 9.27 -2.75
N HIS A 313 -7.43 8.47 -1.94
CA HIS A 313 -7.63 8.77 -0.52
C HIS A 313 -6.51 8.23 0.37
N ARG A 314 -6.01 7.02 0.09
CA ARG A 314 -4.95 6.42 0.90
C ARG A 314 -3.57 6.84 0.43
N TRP A 315 -3.18 6.46 -0.78
CA TRP A 315 -1.87 6.88 -1.31
C TRP A 315 -1.78 8.39 -1.50
N GLY A 316 -2.86 9.03 -1.96
CA GLY A 316 -2.92 10.48 -2.06
C GLY A 316 -2.84 11.24 -0.74
N SER A 317 -3.01 10.60 0.41
CA SER A 317 -2.81 11.28 1.69
C SER A 317 -1.33 11.52 2.05
N PHE A 318 -0.38 10.84 1.40
CA PHE A 318 1.04 11.11 1.60
C PHE A 318 1.42 12.51 1.06
N PRO A 319 2.13 13.36 1.84
CA PRO A 319 2.56 14.69 1.38
C PRO A 319 3.43 14.65 0.12
N THR A 320 4.28 13.64 0.02
CA THR A 320 5.16 13.41 -1.13
C THR A 320 4.40 12.86 -2.35
N PHE A 321 3.20 12.30 -2.14
CA PHE A 321 2.38 11.75 -3.21
C PHE A 321 1.54 12.86 -3.82
N GLN A 322 1.87 13.23 -5.04
CA GLN A 322 1.24 14.35 -5.74
C GLN A 322 -0.14 13.98 -6.29
N ARG A 323 -1.08 13.65 -5.40
CA ARG A 323 -2.45 13.14 -5.61
C ARG A 323 -2.82 12.89 -7.06
N THR A 324 -3.37 13.89 -7.75
CA THR A 324 -3.85 13.72 -9.13
C THR A 324 -2.75 13.27 -10.11
N ARG A 325 -1.56 13.88 -10.04
CA ARG A 325 -0.42 13.54 -10.90
C ARG A 325 0.13 12.15 -10.59
N GLY A 326 0.26 11.82 -9.31
CA GLY A 326 0.70 10.50 -8.83
C GLY A 326 -0.26 9.37 -9.24
N VAL A 327 -1.57 9.59 -9.10
CA VAL A 327 -2.59 8.62 -9.56
C VAL A 327 -2.52 8.42 -11.07
N LEU A 328 -2.50 9.50 -11.88
CA LEU A 328 -2.41 9.39 -13.34
C LEU A 328 -1.14 8.65 -13.77
N ARG A 329 0.00 8.95 -13.14
CA ARG A 329 1.27 8.27 -13.40
C ARG A 329 1.20 6.78 -13.12
N LEU A 330 0.75 6.39 -11.92
CA LEU A 330 0.64 4.98 -11.52
C LEU A 330 -0.34 4.22 -12.42
N LEU A 331 -1.51 4.80 -12.69
CA LEU A 331 -2.49 4.18 -13.57
C LEU A 331 -1.99 4.05 -15.01
N SER A 332 -1.21 5.00 -15.51
CA SER A 332 -0.62 4.90 -16.84
C SER A 332 0.38 3.75 -16.93
N LEU A 333 1.18 3.54 -15.88
CA LEU A 333 2.08 2.38 -15.77
C LEU A 333 1.30 1.06 -15.73
N VAL A 334 0.22 1.00 -14.94
CA VAL A 334 -0.63 -0.20 -14.87
C VAL A 334 -1.28 -0.48 -16.23
N VAL A 335 -1.90 0.52 -16.87
CA VAL A 335 -2.52 0.39 -18.20
C VAL A 335 -1.49 -0.07 -19.23
N TYR A 336 -0.29 0.51 -19.23
CA TYR A 336 0.79 0.10 -20.12
C TYR A 336 1.21 -1.35 -19.88
N SER A 337 1.34 -1.77 -18.61
CA SER A 337 1.73 -3.15 -18.25
C SER A 337 0.66 -4.19 -18.63
N LEU A 338 -0.60 -3.79 -18.76
CA LEU A 338 -1.73 -4.66 -19.03
C LEU A 338 -2.22 -4.63 -20.49
N LYS A 339 -1.60 -3.81 -21.37
CA LYS A 339 -2.07 -3.60 -22.75
C LYS A 339 -2.05 -4.86 -23.64
N GLU A 340 -1.28 -5.88 -23.26
CA GLU A 340 -1.18 -7.17 -23.96
C GLU A 340 -1.98 -8.28 -23.27
N THR A 341 -2.81 -7.93 -22.28
CA THR A 341 -3.58 -8.91 -21.47
C THR A 341 -5.05 -8.91 -21.85
N ASN A 342 -5.72 -10.04 -21.69
CA ASN A 342 -7.16 -10.18 -22.00
C ASN A 342 -8.10 -9.75 -20.85
N LYS A 343 -7.64 -8.91 -19.93
CA LYS A 343 -8.47 -8.49 -18.78
C LYS A 343 -9.56 -7.53 -19.22
N SER A 344 -10.79 -7.69 -18.73
CA SER A 344 -11.91 -6.78 -19.10
C SER A 344 -12.03 -5.56 -18.19
N TYR A 345 -11.46 -5.61 -16.99
CA TYR A 345 -11.38 -4.50 -16.04
C TYR A 345 -10.06 -4.58 -15.26
N ILE A 346 -9.74 -3.52 -14.54
CA ILE A 346 -8.50 -3.39 -13.77
C ILE A 346 -8.85 -3.22 -12.29
N SER A 347 -8.24 -4.05 -11.44
CA SER A 347 -8.32 -3.98 -9.98
C SER A 347 -6.97 -3.72 -9.32
N LEU A 348 -6.96 -3.47 -8.01
CA LEU A 348 -5.73 -3.32 -7.23
C LEU A 348 -4.82 -4.56 -7.30
N ALA A 349 -5.40 -5.74 -7.52
CA ALA A 349 -4.65 -6.98 -7.70
C ALA A 349 -3.80 -7.00 -8.99
N ASP A 350 -4.06 -6.07 -9.92
CA ASP A 350 -3.40 -6.03 -11.22
C ASP A 350 -2.18 -5.11 -11.24
N PHE A 351 -1.82 -4.50 -10.10
CA PHE A 351 -0.56 -3.80 -9.92
C PHE A 351 0.60 -4.79 -9.98
N ASN A 352 1.30 -4.83 -11.11
CA ASN A 352 2.45 -5.70 -11.28
C ASN A 352 3.64 -5.20 -10.44
N LEU A 353 3.70 -5.62 -9.18
CA LEU A 353 4.78 -5.25 -8.27
C LEU A 353 6.14 -5.83 -8.71
N ALA A 354 6.22 -6.72 -9.71
CA ALA A 354 7.50 -7.15 -10.28
C ALA A 354 8.08 -6.13 -11.28
N ASP A 355 7.26 -5.23 -11.79
CA ASP A 355 7.72 -4.11 -12.61
C ASP A 355 8.52 -3.12 -11.73
N GLN A 356 9.78 -2.89 -12.09
CA GLN A 356 10.67 -2.06 -11.29
C GLN A 356 10.24 -0.59 -11.29
N GLU A 357 9.70 -0.07 -12.38
CA GLU A 357 9.29 1.33 -12.49
C GLU A 357 8.09 1.59 -11.59
N LEU A 358 7.05 0.75 -11.69
CA LEU A 358 5.87 0.81 -10.82
C LEU A 358 6.26 0.62 -9.35
N ARG A 359 7.09 -0.37 -9.05
CA ARG A 359 7.54 -0.63 -7.67
C ARG A 359 8.27 0.57 -7.09
N GLN A 360 9.20 1.18 -7.84
CA GLN A 360 9.94 2.34 -7.36
C GLN A 360 9.04 3.56 -7.14
N GLU A 361 8.00 3.78 -7.97
CA GLU A 361 7.03 4.84 -7.70
C GLU A 361 6.32 4.66 -6.35
N LEU A 362 5.98 3.43 -5.97
CA LEU A 362 5.37 3.16 -4.65
C LEU A 362 6.39 3.31 -3.50
N LEU A 363 7.59 2.74 -3.64
CA LEU A 363 8.63 2.74 -2.61
C LEU A 363 9.12 4.13 -2.22
N LYS A 364 9.05 5.12 -3.13
CA LYS A 364 9.36 6.53 -2.83
C LYS A 364 8.53 7.09 -1.67
N HIS A 365 7.33 6.57 -1.45
CA HIS A 365 6.40 7.06 -0.43
C HIS A 365 6.42 6.22 0.85
N ILE A 366 6.68 4.92 0.75
CA ILE A 366 6.57 3.98 1.88
C ILE A 366 7.92 3.54 2.45
N GLY A 367 9.03 3.85 1.77
CA GLY A 367 10.38 3.48 2.19
C GLY A 367 10.95 2.26 1.44
N GLN A 368 12.27 2.23 1.29
CA GLN A 368 13.01 1.19 0.55
C GLN A 368 13.03 -0.17 1.26
N GLU A 369 12.78 -0.20 2.57
CA GLU A 369 12.67 -1.43 3.35
C GLU A 369 11.60 -2.40 2.82
N TYR A 370 10.56 -1.87 2.16
CA TYR A 370 9.49 -2.69 1.58
C TYR A 370 9.92 -3.41 0.30
N ASN A 371 11.04 -3.05 -0.33
CA ASN A 371 11.52 -3.76 -1.52
C ASN A 371 11.81 -5.23 -1.21
N GLY A 372 12.53 -5.49 -0.11
CA GLY A 372 12.83 -6.86 0.33
C GLY A 372 11.57 -7.64 0.74
N ILE A 373 10.54 -6.95 1.21
CA ILE A 373 9.26 -7.54 1.61
C ILE A 373 8.44 -7.96 0.38
N ILE A 374 8.36 -7.08 -0.62
CA ILE A 374 7.72 -7.38 -1.91
C ILE A 374 8.42 -8.58 -2.56
N ASP A 375 9.74 -8.67 -2.50
CA ASP A 375 10.49 -9.82 -3.04
C ASP A 375 10.22 -11.10 -2.24
N ALA A 376 10.28 -11.05 -0.90
CA ALA A 376 10.13 -12.22 -0.05
C ALA A 376 8.71 -12.82 -0.07
N ASP A 377 7.69 -11.97 -0.06
CA ASP A 377 6.31 -12.42 0.15
C ASP A 377 5.44 -12.39 -1.12
N ILE A 378 5.75 -11.57 -2.13
CA ILE A 378 4.85 -11.38 -3.30
C ILE A 378 5.49 -11.79 -4.64
N THR A 379 6.64 -11.22 -4.99
CA THR A 379 7.13 -11.22 -6.39
C THR A 379 8.29 -12.17 -6.65
N GLY A 380 9.12 -12.48 -5.64
CA GLY A 380 10.27 -13.36 -5.78
C GLY A 380 9.92 -14.74 -6.34
N VAL A 381 10.90 -15.43 -6.93
CA VAL A 381 10.67 -16.77 -7.54
C VAL A 381 10.12 -17.76 -6.51
N THR A 382 10.64 -17.71 -5.29
CA THR A 382 10.24 -18.55 -4.16
C THR A 382 9.33 -17.81 -3.16
N ALA A 383 8.66 -16.75 -3.60
CA ALA A 383 7.81 -15.92 -2.74
C ALA A 383 6.71 -16.72 -2.06
N ASN A 384 6.36 -16.33 -0.83
CA ASN A 384 5.39 -17.07 -0.04
C ASN A 384 3.97 -17.02 -0.64
N SER A 385 3.57 -15.93 -1.31
CA SER A 385 2.28 -15.88 -2.02
C SER A 385 2.18 -16.92 -3.15
N LYS A 386 3.27 -17.16 -3.89
CA LYS A 386 3.32 -18.16 -4.96
C LYS A 386 3.19 -19.58 -4.42
N LYS A 387 3.66 -19.84 -3.20
CA LYS A 387 3.41 -21.11 -2.51
C LYS A 387 1.94 -21.29 -2.15
N VAL A 388 1.21 -20.19 -1.92
CA VAL A 388 -0.26 -20.22 -1.71
C VAL A 388 -0.98 -20.45 -3.04
N ASP A 389 -0.52 -19.84 -4.13
CA ASP A 389 -1.09 -20.09 -5.47
C ASP A 389 -1.12 -21.58 -5.81
N LEU A 390 -0.06 -22.31 -5.44
CA LEU A 390 0.05 -23.75 -5.69
C LEU A 390 -0.79 -24.63 -4.73
N SER A 391 -1.26 -24.10 -3.59
CA SER A 391 -2.00 -24.88 -2.58
C SER A 391 -3.52 -24.71 -2.61
N LEU A 392 -4.06 -23.76 -3.38
CA LEU A 392 -5.52 -23.51 -3.48
C LEU A 392 -6.28 -24.52 -4.35
N GLY A 393 -5.62 -25.56 -4.84
CA GLY A 393 -6.20 -26.62 -5.69
C GLY A 393 -5.83 -26.48 -7.17
N ASP A 394 -5.78 -27.61 -7.88
CA ASP A 394 -5.26 -27.68 -9.25
C ASP A 394 -6.01 -26.81 -10.26
N ALA A 395 -7.32 -26.62 -10.07
CA ALA A 395 -8.17 -25.81 -10.95
C ALA A 395 -7.82 -24.31 -10.93
N TYR A 396 -7.18 -23.81 -9.86
CA TYR A 396 -6.95 -22.37 -9.66
C TYR A 396 -5.48 -21.96 -9.81
N LYS A 397 -4.57 -22.91 -10.08
CA LYS A 397 -3.13 -22.66 -10.19
C LYS A 397 -2.77 -21.58 -11.23
N GLY A 398 -3.54 -21.48 -12.32
CA GLY A 398 -3.33 -20.49 -13.38
C GLY A 398 -3.79 -19.06 -13.03
N LEU A 399 -4.61 -18.90 -11.99
CA LEU A 399 -5.22 -17.62 -11.63
C LEU A 399 -4.38 -16.81 -10.63
N ASN A 400 -3.36 -17.43 -10.02
CA ASN A 400 -2.45 -16.81 -9.06
C ASN A 400 -3.19 -16.06 -7.92
N LEU A 401 -4.24 -16.67 -7.36
CA LEU A 401 -5.14 -16.02 -6.39
C LEU A 401 -4.47 -15.62 -5.07
N GLY A 402 -3.45 -16.35 -4.61
CA GLY A 402 -2.60 -15.96 -3.49
C GLY A 402 -1.77 -14.71 -3.80
N THR A 403 -1.13 -14.64 -4.96
CA THR A 403 -0.38 -13.44 -5.38
C THR A 403 -1.29 -12.24 -5.64
N ARG A 404 -2.47 -12.45 -6.26
CA ARG A 404 -3.51 -11.41 -6.43
C ARG A 404 -3.99 -10.87 -5.08
N THR A 405 -4.31 -11.75 -4.15
CA THR A 405 -4.75 -11.38 -2.80
C THR A 405 -3.65 -10.63 -2.04
N ALA A 406 -2.40 -11.09 -2.09
CA ALA A 406 -1.27 -10.41 -1.45
C ALA A 406 -1.04 -9.01 -2.02
N THR A 407 -1.13 -8.84 -3.34
CA THR A 407 -0.99 -7.53 -4.00
C THR A 407 -2.08 -6.57 -3.58
N THR A 408 -3.34 -7.01 -3.54
CA THR A 408 -4.47 -6.21 -3.03
C THR A 408 -4.24 -5.76 -1.60
N ILE A 409 -3.84 -6.67 -0.70
CA ILE A 409 -3.55 -6.33 0.69
C ILE A 409 -2.41 -5.32 0.77
N PHE A 410 -1.33 -5.53 0.00
CA PHE A 410 -0.20 -4.61 -0.06
C PHE A 410 -0.63 -3.19 -0.44
N MET A 411 -1.41 -3.05 -1.52
CA MET A 411 -1.89 -1.73 -1.97
C MET A 411 -2.80 -1.04 -0.94
N HIS A 412 -3.51 -1.78 -0.09
CA HIS A 412 -4.30 -1.22 1.00
C HIS A 412 -3.53 -0.98 2.31
N SER A 413 -2.28 -1.44 2.41
CA SER A 413 -1.51 -1.42 3.67
C SER A 413 -0.96 -0.05 4.05
N PHE A 414 -1.06 0.94 3.15
CA PHE A 414 -0.38 2.22 3.28
C PHE A 414 -1.36 3.39 3.15
N SER A 415 -1.22 4.36 4.05
CA SER A 415 -1.78 5.71 3.92
C SER A 415 -0.89 6.70 4.67
N GLY A 416 -0.94 7.97 4.31
CA GLY A 416 -0.36 9.08 5.08
C GLY A 416 -1.18 9.46 6.31
N GLY A 417 -2.31 8.79 6.55
CA GLY A 417 -3.18 8.99 7.71
C GLY A 417 -3.12 7.81 8.70
N HIS A 418 -4.19 7.67 9.50
CA HIS A 418 -4.32 6.60 10.50
C HIS A 418 -5.01 5.34 9.96
N GLU A 419 -5.49 5.34 8.71
CA GLU A 419 -6.14 4.19 8.12
C GLU A 419 -5.12 3.18 7.59
N GLN A 420 -5.16 1.96 8.13
CA GLN A 420 -4.28 0.88 7.68
C GLN A 420 -5.07 -0.41 7.45
N GLY A 421 -4.76 -1.08 6.34
CA GLY A 421 -5.21 -2.44 6.04
C GLY A 421 -6.58 -2.58 5.39
N ILE A 422 -6.94 -3.82 5.11
CA ILE A 422 -8.11 -4.22 4.32
C ILE A 422 -8.88 -5.35 5.01
N THR A 423 -10.21 -5.36 4.87
CA THR A 423 -11.08 -6.42 5.39
C THR A 423 -11.21 -7.60 4.41
N ALA A 424 -11.65 -8.76 4.91
CA ALA A 424 -11.91 -9.92 4.05
C ALA A 424 -12.95 -9.65 2.93
N GLY A 425 -13.96 -8.82 3.21
CA GLY A 425 -14.96 -8.43 2.19
C GLY A 425 -14.36 -7.62 1.05
N GLU A 426 -13.51 -6.65 1.37
CA GLU A 426 -12.79 -5.83 0.38
C GLU A 426 -11.74 -6.65 -0.39
N ILE A 427 -11.03 -7.56 0.27
CA ILE A 427 -10.10 -8.50 -0.37
C ILE A 427 -10.84 -9.29 -1.47
N LYS A 428 -12.00 -9.87 -1.12
CA LYS A 428 -12.82 -10.63 -2.08
C LYS A 428 -13.20 -9.77 -3.28
N ARG A 429 -13.70 -8.55 -3.08
CA ARG A 429 -14.04 -7.63 -4.18
C ARG A 429 -12.87 -7.35 -5.12
N CYS A 430 -11.70 -7.04 -4.58
CA CYS A 430 -10.59 -6.55 -5.38
C CYS A 430 -9.76 -7.67 -6.01
N ALA A 431 -9.63 -8.83 -5.35
CA ALA A 431 -8.75 -9.91 -5.79
C ALA A 431 -9.45 -10.99 -6.65
N THR A 432 -10.78 -11.07 -6.59
CA THR A 432 -11.54 -12.02 -7.44
C THR A 432 -11.43 -11.69 -8.92
N THR A 433 -11.60 -12.72 -9.72
CA THR A 433 -11.91 -12.62 -11.15
C THR A 433 -13.30 -13.23 -11.36
N LEU A 434 -13.96 -12.89 -12.45
CA LEU A 434 -15.29 -13.42 -12.77
C LEU A 434 -15.30 -14.94 -13.03
N GLU A 435 -14.12 -15.54 -13.15
CA GLU A 435 -13.93 -16.95 -13.44
C GLU A 435 -13.75 -17.82 -12.17
N ASN A 436 -13.65 -17.21 -10.99
CA ASN A 436 -13.44 -17.95 -9.74
C ASN A 436 -14.43 -17.56 -8.64
N PRO A 437 -14.81 -18.48 -7.72
CA PRO A 437 -15.61 -18.13 -6.55
C PRO A 437 -14.86 -17.21 -5.59
N ALA A 438 -15.57 -16.32 -4.89
CA ALA A 438 -14.99 -15.43 -3.89
C ALA A 438 -14.53 -16.16 -2.62
N SER A 439 -15.09 -17.34 -2.35
CA SER A 439 -14.65 -18.20 -1.24
C SER A 439 -13.21 -18.68 -1.39
N VAL A 440 -12.72 -18.93 -2.61
CA VAL A 440 -11.33 -19.35 -2.87
C VAL A 440 -10.36 -18.22 -2.54
N VAL A 441 -10.76 -16.96 -2.79
CA VAL A 441 -9.98 -15.78 -2.40
C VAL A 441 -9.97 -15.61 -0.88
N ALA A 442 -11.08 -15.89 -0.19
CA ALA A 442 -11.10 -15.91 1.27
C ALA A 442 -10.16 -16.98 1.84
N GLU A 443 -10.16 -18.18 1.25
CA GLU A 443 -9.22 -19.25 1.62
C GLU A 443 -7.76 -18.81 1.37
N ALA A 444 -7.49 -18.15 0.23
CA ALA A 444 -6.18 -17.59 -0.06
C ALA A 444 -5.74 -16.60 1.03
N ALA A 445 -6.62 -15.69 1.47
CA ALA A 445 -6.32 -14.73 2.54
C ALA A 445 -5.94 -15.43 3.87
N GLU A 446 -6.66 -16.48 4.26
CA GLU A 446 -6.35 -17.26 5.47
C GLU A 446 -5.03 -18.05 5.34
N GLN A 447 -4.76 -18.64 4.18
CA GLN A 447 -3.47 -19.29 3.93
C GLN A 447 -2.31 -18.29 3.91
N LEU A 448 -2.51 -17.09 3.35
CA LEU A 448 -1.51 -16.02 3.35
C LEU A 448 -1.19 -15.54 4.78
N LYS A 449 -2.22 -15.37 5.63
CA LYS A 449 -2.06 -14.99 7.04
C LYS A 449 -1.08 -15.89 7.79
N THR A 450 -1.07 -17.18 7.47
CA THR A 450 -0.19 -18.15 8.11
C THR A 450 1.18 -18.27 7.43
N ARG A 451 1.29 -18.02 6.12
CA ARG A 451 2.51 -18.30 5.34
C ARG A 451 3.41 -17.10 5.05
N LEU A 452 2.83 -15.90 4.93
CA LEU A 452 3.62 -14.70 4.65
C LEU A 452 4.41 -14.29 5.89
N PHE A 453 5.53 -13.63 5.68
CA PHE A 453 6.44 -13.24 6.75
C PHE A 453 6.17 -11.84 7.29
N TYR A 454 5.61 -10.96 6.47
CA TYR A 454 5.41 -9.54 6.78
C TYR A 454 3.93 -9.12 6.79
N LEU A 455 3.03 -10.07 6.53
CA LEU A 455 1.59 -9.87 6.65
C LEU A 455 1.18 -9.93 8.12
N GLN A 456 0.51 -8.87 8.57
CA GLN A 456 -0.11 -8.72 9.88
C GLN A 456 -1.63 -8.79 9.75
N ASN A 457 -2.29 -9.24 10.81
CA ASN A 457 -3.74 -9.25 10.93
C ASN A 457 -4.12 -8.76 12.32
N ILE A 458 -4.81 -7.61 12.41
CA ILE A 458 -5.29 -7.02 13.66
C ILE A 458 -6.80 -6.82 13.53
N GLY A 459 -7.56 -7.47 14.42
CA GLY A 459 -9.01 -7.55 14.28
C GLY A 459 -9.40 -8.15 12.92
N GLU A 460 -10.22 -7.43 12.16
CA GLU A 460 -10.67 -7.86 10.82
C GLU A 460 -9.77 -7.39 9.68
N LYS A 461 -8.70 -6.62 9.98
CA LYS A 461 -7.88 -5.97 8.96
C LYS A 461 -6.57 -6.72 8.71
N TYR A 462 -6.22 -6.84 7.43
CA TYR A 462 -4.98 -7.39 6.90
C TYR A 462 -4.09 -6.26 6.39
N PHE A 463 -2.81 -6.26 6.72
CA PHE A 463 -1.85 -5.28 6.20
C PHE A 463 -0.41 -5.77 6.24
N PHE A 464 0.43 -5.28 5.34
CA PHE A 464 1.87 -5.46 5.36
C PHE A 464 2.53 -4.46 6.31
N SER A 465 3.52 -4.93 7.05
CA SER A 465 4.36 -4.12 7.93
C SER A 465 5.83 -4.42 7.62
N ASN A 466 6.71 -3.44 7.89
CA ASN A 466 8.15 -3.68 7.86
C ASN A 466 8.67 -4.59 8.98
N GLN A 467 7.81 -4.94 9.95
CA GLN A 467 8.13 -5.87 11.01
C GLN A 467 7.68 -7.29 10.65
N PRO A 468 8.56 -8.31 10.85
CA PRO A 468 8.17 -9.70 10.66
C PRO A 468 7.07 -10.10 11.64
N ASN A 469 6.14 -10.94 11.19
CA ASN A 469 5.09 -11.48 12.05
C ASN A 469 5.63 -12.58 12.98
N LEU A 470 4.81 -12.94 13.98
CA LEU A 470 5.18 -13.94 14.98
C LEU A 470 5.58 -15.28 14.36
N ASN A 471 4.94 -15.69 13.26
CA ASN A 471 5.29 -16.95 12.59
C ASN A 471 6.69 -16.91 11.97
N ARG A 472 7.07 -15.81 11.31
CA ARG A 472 8.43 -15.64 10.79
C ARG A 472 9.48 -15.66 11.91
N ILE A 473 9.19 -14.97 13.02
CA ILE A 473 10.08 -14.98 14.19
C ILE A 473 10.22 -16.40 14.72
N LEU A 474 9.10 -17.13 14.86
CA LEU A 474 9.07 -18.53 15.30
C LEU A 474 9.91 -19.44 14.43
N LEU A 475 9.69 -19.44 13.10
CA LEU A 475 10.46 -20.27 12.17
C LEU A 475 11.95 -19.96 12.25
N THR A 476 12.31 -18.68 12.33
CA THR A 476 13.72 -18.26 12.49
C THR A 476 14.32 -18.78 13.79
N LYS A 477 13.58 -18.75 14.91
CA LYS A 477 14.06 -19.29 16.19
C LYS A 477 14.13 -20.82 16.16
N MET A 478 13.18 -21.50 15.51
CA MET A 478 13.16 -22.97 15.33
C MET A 478 14.39 -23.47 14.56
N ASP A 479 14.78 -22.78 13.49
CA ASP A 479 15.97 -23.12 12.70
C ASP A 479 17.28 -22.95 13.48
N ASN A 480 17.27 -22.05 14.48
CA ASN A 480 18.42 -21.75 15.34
C ASN A 480 18.44 -22.54 16.66
N VAL A 481 17.49 -23.46 16.89
CA VAL A 481 17.51 -24.33 18.07
C VAL A 481 18.71 -25.28 18.02
N LYS A 482 19.55 -25.27 19.06
CA LYS A 482 20.73 -26.12 19.14
C LYS A 482 20.35 -27.57 19.46
N GLY A 483 21.13 -28.52 18.92
CA GLY A 483 20.91 -29.95 19.17
C GLY A 483 20.99 -30.33 20.65
N ASP A 484 21.87 -29.68 21.43
CA ASP A 484 22.03 -29.98 22.86
C ASP A 484 20.78 -29.59 23.67
N ASP A 485 20.11 -28.50 23.30
CA ASP A 485 18.88 -28.04 23.96
C ASP A 485 17.73 -29.03 23.72
N ILE A 486 17.64 -29.60 22.51
CA ILE A 486 16.68 -30.65 22.16
C ILE A 486 16.87 -31.86 23.09
N ILE A 487 18.11 -32.33 23.24
CA ILE A 487 18.42 -33.51 24.07
C ILE A 487 18.10 -33.22 25.54
N LYS A 488 18.51 -32.06 26.04
CA LYS A 488 18.27 -31.69 27.44
C LYS A 488 16.77 -31.65 27.76
N ILE A 489 15.98 -30.98 26.93
CA ILE A 489 14.55 -30.78 27.19
C ILE A 489 13.77 -32.06 26.93
N GLU A 490 14.16 -32.89 25.95
CA GLU A 490 13.59 -34.24 25.79
C GLU A 490 13.74 -35.05 27.09
N GLN A 491 14.92 -35.00 27.73
CA GLN A 491 15.17 -35.70 28.99
C GLN A 491 14.31 -35.17 30.14
N GLU A 492 14.15 -33.84 30.23
CA GLU A 492 13.33 -33.19 31.27
C GLU A 492 11.85 -33.57 31.14
N VAL A 493 11.32 -33.53 29.91
CA VAL A 493 9.92 -33.89 29.63
C VAL A 493 9.70 -35.39 29.87
N LEU A 494 10.68 -36.24 29.53
CA LEU A 494 10.62 -37.67 29.80
C LEU A 494 10.56 -37.94 31.31
N LYS A 495 11.46 -37.32 32.08
CA LYS A 495 11.48 -37.39 33.55
C LYS A 495 10.14 -36.96 34.15
N ALA A 496 9.57 -35.85 33.67
CA ALA A 496 8.30 -35.34 34.16
C ALA A 496 7.10 -36.23 33.80
N SER A 497 7.22 -37.04 32.75
CA SER A 497 6.14 -37.93 32.28
C SER A 497 6.11 -39.28 32.99
N ILE A 498 7.18 -39.64 33.70
CA ILE A 498 7.30 -40.89 34.44
C ILE A 498 6.68 -40.71 35.82
N THR A 499 5.57 -41.42 36.05
CA THR A 499 4.88 -41.51 37.34
C THR A 499 4.93 -42.94 37.86
N GLY A 500 4.70 -43.14 39.16
CA GLY A 500 4.67 -44.47 39.77
C GLY A 500 5.94 -44.88 40.54
N LYS A 501 5.80 -45.90 41.40
CA LYS A 501 6.87 -46.42 42.29
C LYS A 501 7.19 -47.90 42.09
N ASN A 502 6.53 -48.56 41.14
CA ASN A 502 6.61 -50.01 40.95
C ASN A 502 7.93 -50.45 40.30
N PHE A 503 8.59 -49.55 39.57
CA PHE A 503 9.86 -49.80 38.88
C PHE A 503 10.95 -48.84 39.36
N LYS A 504 12.18 -49.35 39.48
CA LYS A 504 13.39 -48.51 39.51
C LYS A 504 13.72 -48.09 38.08
N VAL A 505 13.59 -46.80 37.79
CA VAL A 505 13.71 -46.27 36.43
C VAL A 505 15.11 -45.76 36.14
N PHE A 506 15.69 -46.19 35.03
CA PHE A 506 16.99 -45.76 34.52
C PHE A 506 16.78 -45.09 33.16
N ILE A 507 17.07 -43.79 33.06
CA ILE A 507 16.81 -42.99 31.85
C ILE A 507 18.10 -42.84 31.06
N TRP A 508 18.09 -43.33 29.82
CA TRP A 508 19.20 -43.30 28.86
C TRP A 508 20.51 -43.92 29.39
N GLU A 509 20.39 -44.88 30.30
CA GLU A 509 21.51 -45.64 30.81
C GLU A 509 21.78 -46.83 29.89
N GLU A 510 22.93 -46.80 29.19
CA GLU A 510 23.37 -47.88 28.31
C GLU A 510 24.42 -48.78 28.98
N ASN A 511 25.01 -48.35 30.11
CA ASN A 511 26.03 -49.10 30.82
C ASN A 511 25.41 -50.10 31.80
N ALA A 512 25.54 -51.39 31.46
CA ALA A 512 25.08 -52.51 32.28
C ALA A 512 25.63 -52.52 33.71
N ALA A 513 26.79 -51.92 33.98
CA ALA A 513 27.39 -51.85 35.31
C ALA A 513 26.61 -50.94 36.29
N ASN A 514 25.95 -49.90 35.76
CA ASN A 514 25.21 -48.92 36.55
C ASN A 514 23.82 -49.44 36.98
N ILE A 515 23.38 -50.55 36.41
CA ILE A 515 22.07 -51.16 36.68
C ILE A 515 22.26 -52.30 37.69
N PRO A 516 21.75 -52.18 38.93
CA PRO A 516 21.93 -53.18 39.97
C PRO A 516 21.33 -54.53 39.57
N ASP A 517 21.82 -55.63 40.13
CA ASP A 517 21.24 -56.96 39.97
C ASP A 517 20.56 -57.32 41.30
N SER A 518 19.23 -57.19 41.33
CA SER A 518 18.38 -57.34 42.52
C SER A 518 17.00 -57.84 42.10
N GLU A 519 16.16 -58.22 43.06
CA GLU A 519 14.78 -58.67 42.82
C GLU A 519 13.81 -57.54 42.41
N ASP A 520 14.17 -56.27 42.62
CA ASP A 520 13.32 -55.13 42.26
C ASP A 520 13.03 -55.07 40.76
N LEU A 521 11.82 -54.69 40.35
CA LEU A 521 11.54 -54.44 38.93
C LEU A 521 12.29 -53.18 38.44
N LYS A 522 12.92 -53.26 37.27
CA LYS A 522 13.76 -52.20 36.68
C LYS A 522 13.22 -51.84 35.31
N LEU A 523 12.96 -50.55 35.08
CA LEU A 523 12.56 -50.02 33.78
C LEU A 523 13.72 -49.21 33.19
N ILE A 524 14.22 -49.64 32.05
CA ILE A 524 15.38 -49.03 31.39
C ILE A 524 14.87 -48.35 30.13
N ILE A 525 14.92 -47.02 30.12
CA ILE A 525 14.41 -46.22 29.03
C ILE A 525 15.58 -45.86 28.11
N LEU A 526 15.55 -46.33 26.87
CA LEU A 526 16.59 -46.07 25.87
C LEU A 526 16.12 -45.02 24.87
N LYS A 527 17.07 -44.19 24.41
CA LYS A 527 16.77 -43.12 23.45
C LYS A 527 16.43 -43.67 22.06
N LYS A 528 16.94 -44.85 21.71
CA LYS A 528 16.73 -45.55 20.43
C LYS A 528 16.64 -47.05 20.70
N ASP A 529 15.98 -47.79 19.80
CA ASP A 529 16.01 -49.25 19.85
C ASP A 529 17.43 -49.74 19.53
N ASN A 530 18.10 -50.29 20.53
CA ASN A 530 19.44 -50.86 20.41
C ASN A 530 19.49 -52.24 21.08
N ARG A 531 19.30 -53.28 20.27
CA ARG A 531 19.23 -54.67 20.73
C ARG A 531 20.52 -55.17 21.35
N GLU A 532 21.67 -54.70 20.88
CA GLU A 532 22.97 -55.08 21.43
C GLU A 532 23.11 -54.59 22.88
N VAL A 533 22.75 -53.32 23.13
CA VAL A 533 22.76 -52.72 24.47
C VAL A 533 21.74 -53.41 25.38
N MET A 534 20.51 -53.64 24.90
CA MET A 534 19.49 -54.36 25.66
C MET A 534 19.94 -55.77 26.05
N MET A 535 20.54 -56.52 25.13
CA MET A 535 21.06 -57.86 25.40
C MET A 535 22.24 -57.84 26.38
N ASN A 536 23.17 -56.89 26.24
CA ASN A 536 24.28 -56.76 27.17
C ASN A 536 23.78 -56.45 28.60
N ILE A 537 22.84 -55.52 28.74
CA ILE A 537 22.22 -55.18 30.03
C ILE A 537 21.48 -56.39 30.63
N LEU A 538 20.78 -57.16 29.79
CA LEU A 538 20.03 -58.34 30.23
C LEU A 538 20.96 -59.46 30.71
N GLN A 539 22.09 -59.67 30.03
CA GLN A 539 23.00 -60.78 30.29
C GLN A 539 24.04 -60.46 31.37
N ASN A 540 24.45 -59.19 31.49
CA ASN A 540 25.60 -58.78 32.30
C ASN A 540 25.26 -57.66 33.29
N LYS A 541 26.02 -57.62 34.38
CA LYS A 541 26.22 -56.48 35.28
C LYS A 541 27.71 -56.18 35.28
N GLY A 542 28.14 -55.23 34.44
CA GLY A 542 29.57 -55.01 34.17
C GLY A 542 30.20 -56.26 33.57
N GLN A 543 31.19 -56.85 34.24
CA GLN A 543 31.87 -58.07 33.80
C GLN A 543 31.25 -59.37 34.34
N THR A 544 30.27 -59.27 35.25
CA THR A 544 29.64 -60.45 35.87
C THR A 544 28.31 -60.80 35.20
N PRO A 545 27.99 -62.09 34.98
CA PRO A 545 26.68 -62.49 34.47
C PRO A 545 25.55 -62.12 35.44
N ARG A 546 24.44 -61.62 34.90
CA ARG A 546 23.25 -61.22 35.66
C ARG A 546 22.37 -62.42 36.01
N VAL A 547 21.88 -62.46 37.25
CA VAL A 547 21.01 -63.52 37.78
C VAL A 547 19.53 -63.15 37.62
N TYR A 548 19.11 -61.94 38.02
CA TYR A 548 17.69 -61.53 38.04
C TYR A 548 17.23 -60.94 36.70
N ARG A 549 17.42 -61.68 35.61
CA ARG A 549 17.17 -61.21 34.22
C ARG A 549 15.70 -60.87 33.95
N ASN A 550 14.78 -61.59 34.59
CA ASN A 550 13.33 -61.39 34.47
C ASN A 550 12.80 -60.15 35.20
N THR A 551 13.67 -59.38 35.87
CA THR A 551 13.30 -58.12 36.54
C THR A 551 13.51 -56.89 35.65
N ILE A 552 14.06 -57.05 34.45
CA ILE A 552 14.42 -55.95 33.54
C ILE A 552 13.36 -55.78 32.46
N PHE A 553 12.92 -54.55 32.26
CA PHE A 553 12.01 -54.11 31.21
C PHE A 553 12.65 -52.96 30.48
N PHE A 554 12.55 -52.93 29.16
CA PHE A 554 13.03 -51.81 28.37
C PHE A 554 11.84 -51.02 27.82
N LEU A 555 11.98 -49.70 27.79
CA LEU A 555 11.10 -48.81 27.05
C LEU A 555 11.95 -48.07 26.02
N THR A 556 11.55 -48.13 24.77
CA THR A 556 12.26 -47.47 23.67
C THR A 556 11.30 -46.68 22.81
N THR A 557 11.88 -45.94 21.87
CA THR A 557 11.18 -45.02 20.98
C THR A 557 10.63 -45.73 19.75
N LEU A 558 9.54 -45.19 19.22
CA LEU A 558 9.08 -45.49 17.88
C LEU A 558 9.62 -44.42 16.92
N GLU A 559 10.55 -44.81 16.04
CA GLU A 559 11.27 -43.85 15.19
C GLU A 559 10.38 -43.10 14.19
N SER A 560 9.21 -43.64 13.81
CA SER A 560 8.25 -42.91 12.96
C SER A 560 7.68 -41.64 13.62
N GLU A 561 7.67 -41.56 14.95
CA GLU A 561 7.18 -40.41 15.72
C GLU A 561 8.28 -39.36 16.00
N ARG A 562 9.55 -39.69 15.72
CA ARG A 562 10.71 -38.86 16.06
C ARG A 562 10.64 -37.46 15.44
N LEU A 563 10.31 -37.37 14.16
CA LEU A 563 10.28 -36.11 13.43
C LEU A 563 9.19 -35.18 13.98
N ALA A 564 7.97 -35.70 14.18
CA ALA A 564 6.85 -34.94 14.73
C ALA A 564 7.11 -34.47 16.17
N PHE A 565 7.69 -35.33 17.02
CA PHE A 565 8.10 -34.96 18.37
C PHE A 565 9.17 -33.86 18.35
N THR A 566 10.17 -33.99 17.48
CA THR A 566 11.27 -33.03 17.35
C THR A 566 10.77 -31.66 16.89
N ASP A 567 9.82 -31.61 15.93
CA ASP A 567 9.20 -30.36 15.49
C ASP A 567 8.44 -29.67 16.64
N THR A 568 7.63 -30.44 17.36
CA THR A 568 6.87 -29.96 18.53
C THR A 568 7.81 -29.42 19.62
N LEU A 569 8.92 -30.12 19.87
CA LEU A 569 9.93 -29.70 20.84
C LEU A 569 10.64 -28.42 20.40
N LYS A 570 11.09 -28.33 19.14
CA LYS A 570 11.71 -27.12 18.58
C LYS A 570 10.77 -25.93 18.66
N ARG A 571 9.47 -26.13 18.41
CA ARG A 571 8.45 -25.09 18.53
C ARG A 571 8.33 -24.57 19.96
N LYS A 572 8.31 -25.47 20.97
CA LYS A 572 8.31 -25.07 22.39
C LYS A 572 9.53 -24.20 22.71
N ILE A 573 10.73 -24.69 22.37
CA ILE A 573 12.00 -23.99 22.63
C ILE A 573 12.01 -22.62 21.97
N ALA A 574 11.57 -22.55 20.71
CA ALA A 574 11.49 -21.31 19.97
C ALA A 574 10.54 -20.31 20.63
N TYR A 575 9.36 -20.74 21.12
CA TYR A 575 8.47 -19.85 21.86
C TYR A 575 9.07 -19.39 23.20
N GLU A 576 9.79 -20.25 23.93
CA GLU A 576 10.50 -19.86 25.15
C GLU A 576 11.58 -18.80 24.87
N TYR A 577 12.34 -18.99 23.78
CA TYR A 577 13.31 -17.99 23.33
C TYR A 577 12.65 -16.67 22.95
N ILE A 578 11.47 -16.69 22.32
CA ILE A 578 10.73 -15.47 21.97
C ILE A 578 10.23 -14.77 23.23
N GLU A 579 9.70 -15.50 24.21
CA GLU A 579 9.18 -14.91 25.45
C GLU A 579 10.30 -14.26 26.29
N GLN A 580 11.51 -14.81 26.26
CA GLN A 580 12.67 -14.31 27.02
C GLN A 580 13.44 -13.18 26.32
N ASP A 581 13.29 -13.02 25.00
CA ASP A 581 14.04 -12.05 24.20
C ASP A 581 13.50 -10.62 24.39
N GLN A 582 14.19 -9.84 25.23
CA GLN A 582 13.81 -8.45 25.54
C GLN A 582 14.02 -7.48 24.37
N ASN A 583 14.74 -7.88 23.32
CA ASN A 583 14.96 -7.04 22.14
C ASN A 583 13.80 -7.11 21.13
N LEU A 584 12.86 -8.05 21.31
CA LEU A 584 11.68 -8.16 20.45
C LEU A 584 10.58 -7.21 20.93
N ASN A 585 10.22 -6.26 20.06
CA ASN A 585 9.08 -5.36 20.27
C ASN A 585 7.75 -6.09 20.00
N LEU A 586 7.35 -6.98 20.91
CA LEU A 586 6.10 -7.75 20.80
C LEU A 586 4.90 -6.95 21.32
N SER A 587 3.81 -6.93 20.55
CA SER A 587 2.54 -6.32 20.97
C SER A 587 1.89 -7.08 22.14
N GLY A 588 0.97 -6.43 22.87
CA GLY A 588 0.24 -7.08 23.96
C GLY A 588 -0.56 -8.31 23.53
N GLU A 589 -1.13 -8.27 22.32
CA GLU A 589 -1.84 -9.40 21.71
C GLU A 589 -0.87 -10.53 21.34
N GLN A 590 0.28 -10.21 20.73
CA GLN A 590 1.32 -11.21 20.42
C GLN A 590 1.83 -11.92 21.68
N ARG A 591 2.06 -11.18 22.78
CA ARG A 591 2.46 -11.76 24.06
C ARG A 591 1.41 -12.72 24.62
N THR A 592 0.13 -12.37 24.47
CA THR A 592 -0.98 -13.24 24.90
C THR A 592 -1.05 -14.51 24.05
N THR A 593 -0.87 -14.38 22.74
CA THR A 593 -0.79 -15.50 21.81
C THR A 593 0.38 -16.43 22.12
N ILE A 594 1.58 -15.89 22.38
CA ILE A 594 2.75 -16.69 22.76
C ILE A 594 2.49 -17.51 24.02
N LYS A 595 1.92 -16.89 25.07
CA LYS A 595 1.57 -17.61 26.32
C LYS A 595 0.55 -18.72 26.10
N LYS A 596 -0.43 -18.49 25.23
CA LYS A 596 -1.43 -19.50 24.85
C LYS A 596 -0.77 -20.66 24.09
N GLU A 597 0.06 -20.35 23.10
CA GLU A 597 0.76 -21.37 22.30
C GLU A 597 1.79 -22.16 23.10
N LEU A 598 2.48 -21.53 24.08
CA LEU A 598 3.35 -22.24 25.02
C LEU A 598 2.59 -23.30 25.82
N ARG A 599 1.45 -22.93 26.41
CA ARG A 599 0.59 -23.88 27.16
C ARG A 599 0.07 -25.02 26.27
N ASN A 600 -0.36 -24.70 25.06
CA ASN A 600 -0.83 -25.69 24.09
C ASN A 600 0.29 -26.65 23.70
N THR A 601 1.49 -26.12 23.45
CA THR A 601 2.66 -26.91 23.05
C THR A 601 3.15 -27.78 24.21
N GLU A 602 3.10 -27.31 25.46
CA GLU A 602 3.41 -28.12 26.64
C GLU A 602 2.48 -29.33 26.79
N GLY A 603 1.17 -29.13 26.61
CA GLY A 603 0.19 -30.23 26.61
C GLY A 603 0.47 -31.23 25.49
N SER A 604 0.61 -30.74 24.25
CA SER A 604 0.92 -31.55 23.08
C SER A 604 2.25 -32.31 23.22
N LEU A 605 3.25 -31.73 23.89
CA LEU A 605 4.55 -32.37 24.10
C LEU A 605 4.47 -33.55 25.07
N ARG A 606 3.63 -33.45 26.12
CA ARG A 606 3.36 -34.57 27.05
C ARG A 606 2.67 -35.74 26.35
N GLU A 607 1.79 -35.47 25.41
CA GLU A 607 1.17 -36.53 24.60
C GLU A 607 2.15 -37.11 23.58
N SER A 608 2.91 -36.24 22.91
CA SER A 608 3.87 -36.63 21.88
C SER A 608 5.03 -37.45 22.44
N ILE A 609 5.49 -37.18 23.67
CA ILE A 609 6.53 -38.00 24.30
C ILE A 609 6.04 -39.40 24.65
N ARG A 610 4.76 -39.54 25.04
CA ARG A 610 4.14 -40.86 25.28
C ARG A 610 3.95 -41.64 23.98
N ARG A 611 3.65 -40.96 22.88
CA ARG A 611 3.62 -41.57 21.54
C ARG A 611 5.01 -41.99 21.06
N LEU A 612 6.03 -41.19 21.37
CA LEU A 612 7.41 -41.50 21.03
C LEU A 612 7.93 -42.68 21.85
N TYR A 613 7.89 -42.61 23.18
CA TYR A 613 8.35 -43.67 24.09
C TYR A 613 7.22 -44.65 24.40
N ARG A 614 6.90 -45.52 23.45
CA ARG A 614 5.79 -46.49 23.58
C ARG A 614 6.14 -47.96 23.36
N MET A 615 7.34 -48.24 22.86
CA MET A 615 7.76 -49.59 22.55
C MET A 615 8.36 -50.24 23.79
N ILE A 616 7.64 -51.19 24.39
CA ILE A 616 8.18 -52.00 25.49
C ILE A 616 8.89 -53.22 24.89
N VAL A 617 10.08 -53.51 25.40
CA VAL A 617 10.80 -54.75 25.10
C VAL A 617 10.99 -55.54 26.39
N ILE A 618 10.47 -56.77 26.40
CA ILE A 618 10.41 -57.65 27.58
C ILE A 618 11.29 -58.89 27.35
N PRO A 619 12.08 -59.33 28.33
CA PRO A 619 12.83 -60.57 28.23
C PRO A 619 11.90 -61.79 28.23
N VAL A 620 12.12 -62.68 27.27
CA VAL A 620 11.45 -64.00 27.14
C VAL A 620 12.52 -65.09 27.03
N LYS A 621 12.13 -66.37 27.17
CA LYS A 621 13.08 -67.50 27.11
C LYS A 621 13.96 -67.50 25.86
N GLU A 622 13.43 -67.03 24.73
CA GLU A 622 14.10 -67.02 23.42
C GLU A 622 14.76 -65.67 23.08
N GLY A 623 14.84 -64.72 24.02
CA GLY A 623 15.49 -63.43 23.82
C GLY A 623 14.63 -62.25 24.26
N LEU A 624 14.38 -61.31 23.35
CA LEU A 624 13.63 -60.09 23.60
C LEU A 624 12.33 -60.11 22.77
N LYS A 625 11.20 -59.76 23.39
CA LYS A 625 9.90 -59.64 22.72
C LYS A 625 9.40 -58.21 22.78
N ASP A 626 8.90 -57.73 21.66
CA ASP A 626 8.34 -56.39 21.54
C ASP A 626 6.85 -56.37 21.89
N SER A 627 6.43 -55.27 22.50
CA SER A 627 5.05 -54.95 22.78
C SER A 627 4.85 -53.44 22.62
N ASP A 628 4.00 -53.05 21.68
CA ASP A 628 3.56 -51.65 21.56
C ASP A 628 2.48 -51.39 22.62
N MET A 629 2.65 -50.36 23.45
CA MET A 629 1.63 -49.94 24.44
C MET A 629 0.37 -49.38 23.76
N GLY A 630 0.44 -49.05 22.48
CA GLY A 630 -0.65 -48.42 21.74
C GLY A 630 -0.75 -46.92 22.01
N ILE A 631 -1.80 -46.31 21.45
CA ILE A 631 -2.07 -44.88 21.61
C ILE A 631 -2.98 -44.70 22.84
N PRO A 632 -2.66 -43.79 23.77
CA PRO A 632 -3.57 -43.48 24.87
C PRO A 632 -4.90 -42.96 24.31
N THR A 633 -6.02 -43.64 24.59
CA THR A 633 -7.36 -43.16 24.23
C THR A 633 -7.78 -42.02 25.15
N TYR A 634 -8.27 -40.92 24.57
CA TYR A 634 -8.73 -39.71 25.27
C TYR A 634 -9.69 -40.05 26.44
N GLY A 635 -9.43 -39.50 27.63
CA GLY A 635 -10.38 -39.48 28.74
C GLY A 635 -10.05 -40.32 29.98
N GLU A 636 -8.97 -41.09 29.99
CA GLU A 636 -8.43 -41.63 31.26
C GLU A 636 -7.18 -40.84 31.66
N GLU A 637 -7.33 -39.92 32.64
CA GLU A 637 -6.21 -39.51 33.49
C GLU A 637 -5.75 -40.71 34.34
N LYS A 638 -5.27 -41.78 33.70
CA LYS A 638 -4.53 -42.82 34.41
C LYS A 638 -3.05 -42.51 34.30
N ALA A 639 -2.48 -42.19 35.45
CA ALA A 639 -1.05 -42.11 35.66
C ALA A 639 -0.40 -43.45 35.27
N LEU A 640 0.77 -43.37 34.63
CA LEU A 640 1.68 -44.50 34.44
C LEU A 640 2.08 -45.11 35.79
#